data_AF-A0A9P5PUU3-F1
#
_entry.id   AF-A0A9P5PUU3-F1
#
_cell.length_a   1.000
_cell.length_b   1.000
_cell.length_c   1.000
_cell.angle_alpha   90.00
_cell.angle_beta   90.00
_cell.angle_gamma   90.00
#
_symmetry.space_group_name_H-M   'P 1'
#
loop_
_entity.id
_entity.type
_entity.pdbx_description
1 polymer ?
#
loop_
_entity_poly.entity_id
_entity_poly.type
_entity_poly.pdbx_seq_one_letter_code
_entity_poly.pdbx_strand_id
1 'polypeptide(L)'
;MYGDTKPLLLLHESGSFQSDSKLNERLEQIFSPTRNTFLVNSSGTGKTRLLYEGLCKYWGLFFTAAVDSYMLGSTDIDVLLQKLPFSRMFTFPREDEADYDYKISTNGEIARHNFGQTLLARLLVFKLFVDLMAEGEIEEVHKSRWFLAQIQPLVFGVDYESLAPELLVSDSLLADCISQCLEDIAAVFSRKSKDPHFFVVLDESNVMAESLVDAFRDAHGPHPVLKEILETWDSHLRNKPVTIVAAGTHISGMYFKEEKWNQWQWISSTGAFSTIEDQQQYVLKFLPRGLVNSPSGQHLLHRIHRFTAAFISTLVENGFQSPHYLMNTYLRQFTGFWPTDADEFLRTEVPRRCPQFDGIPLEELDDLPNLRTNMQHILVTHLIGDYRLTSLPILDILCVSFGFGHFIDNKMTTISAEEPLVLVATAQWLSQKSLLVPNLDSFLSSFHFSDEPLVYKSEYLTLATALYFKTPHLVCDIFSFSVSSLPVWASQHAKLVALRGGGKSARETVVEYSPKTASQLVFTASCAAEVLDWMKDARGIPFCKHIGQNVMTLYFILRLEDYTRCWVALRADGTSNEGLLEEALQALPNRHPEIGLLRVLVSLHDKINLEELEFDHSDTYPVASFNISMIRDAMKDVSQKDALSGLVVSIISDIKQNPPLETESELSVSYRPPAEEPSAEAPNPPAPSRRTKASTSLKRRPKPPTQTSPLVGPSRATATRSTNRKAIPDVASERPTTSSRRRLPGPSAEPSASAISSRSQSRGSSFTRRSNVSKSVTDAVEEPDIGRTLRSATTRTTRSSSSVAGVKRSRVDDDDNDIALSRKSTRKPIQVRSGPNSSQKSVKNSSATNITPTGGRATGSKPSTKKPSTAVPDRSITTPYNLRSTTK
;
A
#
# COMPACT_ATOMS: atom_id res chain seq x y z
N MET A 1 4.76 -34.44 3.51
CA MET A 1 3.36 -34.59 3.96
C MET A 1 2.65 -33.29 3.67
N TYR A 2 1.70 -33.24 2.73
CA TYR A 2 0.87 -32.05 2.50
C TYR A 2 -0.39 -32.18 3.36
N GLY A 3 -0.30 -31.71 4.61
CA GLY A 3 -1.33 -31.91 5.64
C GLY A 3 -2.38 -30.79 5.74
N ASP A 4 -2.03 -29.58 5.34
CA ASP A 4 -2.93 -28.42 5.38
C ASP A 4 -3.67 -28.26 4.06
N THR A 5 -4.98 -28.45 4.08
CA THR A 5 -5.87 -28.43 2.90
C THR A 5 -6.26 -26.99 2.49
N LYS A 6 -5.30 -26.06 2.47
CA LYS A 6 -5.57 -24.67 2.07
C LYS A 6 -5.86 -24.60 0.55
N PRO A 7 -6.86 -23.83 0.11
CA PRO A 7 -7.18 -23.65 -1.30
C PRO A 7 -6.14 -22.75 -1.99
N LEU A 8 -5.40 -23.29 -2.95
CA LEU A 8 -4.39 -22.55 -3.73
C LEU A 8 -5.04 -21.67 -4.81
N LEU A 9 -5.75 -20.61 -4.40
CA LEU A 9 -6.46 -19.71 -5.33
C LEU A 9 -5.53 -19.06 -6.36
N LEU A 10 -4.25 -18.88 -6.01
CA LEU A 10 -3.22 -18.36 -6.92
C LEU A 10 -3.01 -19.28 -8.14
N LEU A 11 -3.32 -20.58 -8.04
CA LEU A 11 -3.27 -21.56 -9.13
C LEU A 11 -4.63 -21.89 -9.76
N HIS A 12 -5.75 -21.38 -9.21
CA HIS A 12 -7.10 -21.63 -9.72
C HIS A 12 -7.28 -21.06 -11.15
N GLU A 13 -7.72 -21.86 -12.12
CA GLU A 13 -7.86 -21.43 -13.53
C GLU A 13 -6.56 -20.85 -14.15
N SER A 14 -5.38 -21.35 -13.79
CA SER A 14 -4.11 -20.87 -14.38
C SER A 14 -4.08 -21.04 -15.90
N GLY A 15 -3.77 -19.97 -16.62
CA GLY A 15 -3.79 -19.89 -18.09
C GLY A 15 -5.09 -19.33 -18.66
N SER A 16 -6.08 -18.99 -17.82
CA SER A 16 -7.37 -18.45 -18.26
C SER A 16 -7.33 -17.00 -18.76
N PHE A 17 -6.29 -16.22 -18.41
CA PHE A 17 -6.21 -14.80 -18.77
C PHE A 17 -6.06 -14.59 -20.28
N GLN A 18 -5.69 -15.63 -21.04
CA GLN A 18 -5.68 -15.63 -22.51
C GLN A 18 -7.06 -15.36 -23.13
N SER A 19 -8.15 -15.53 -22.36
CA SER A 19 -9.54 -15.24 -22.78
C SER A 19 -10.03 -13.82 -22.47
N ASP A 20 -9.27 -13.05 -21.68
CA ASP A 20 -9.57 -11.66 -21.33
C ASP A 20 -8.61 -10.72 -22.09
N SER A 21 -9.15 -9.82 -22.91
CA SER A 21 -8.31 -8.95 -23.74
C SER A 21 -7.47 -7.95 -22.94
N LYS A 22 -7.99 -7.40 -21.83
CA LYS A 22 -7.27 -6.43 -20.98
C LYS A 22 -6.15 -7.11 -20.20
N LEU A 23 -6.38 -8.32 -19.70
CA LEU A 23 -5.35 -9.10 -19.01
C LEU A 23 -4.32 -9.65 -19.99
N ASN A 24 -4.74 -10.13 -21.17
CA ASN A 24 -3.83 -10.59 -22.21
C ASN A 24 -2.90 -9.48 -22.73
N GLU A 25 -3.41 -8.24 -22.90
CA GLU A 25 -2.57 -7.09 -23.27
C GLU A 25 -1.51 -6.80 -22.19
N ARG A 26 -1.89 -6.82 -20.91
CA ARG A 26 -0.92 -6.67 -19.79
C ARG A 26 0.14 -7.78 -19.79
N LEU A 27 -0.22 -9.02 -20.10
CA LEU A 27 0.75 -10.10 -20.27
C LEU A 27 1.71 -9.83 -21.44
N GLU A 28 1.23 -9.33 -22.57
CA GLU A 28 2.07 -8.98 -23.73
C GLU A 28 2.97 -7.76 -23.47
N GLN A 29 2.54 -6.81 -22.65
CA GLN A 29 3.39 -5.71 -22.18
C GLN A 29 4.50 -6.22 -21.24
N ILE A 30 4.19 -7.11 -20.28
CA ILE A 30 5.15 -7.64 -19.29
C ILE A 30 6.16 -8.61 -19.95
N PHE A 31 5.66 -9.55 -20.74
CA PHE A 31 6.44 -10.58 -21.44
C PHE A 31 6.84 -10.11 -22.85
N SER A 32 7.52 -8.97 -22.91
CA SER A 32 8.03 -8.40 -24.16
C SER A 32 9.25 -9.20 -24.66
N PRO A 33 9.26 -9.74 -25.89
CA PRO A 33 10.43 -10.41 -26.45
C PRO A 33 11.57 -9.45 -26.83
N THR A 34 11.42 -8.14 -26.60
CA THR A 34 12.37 -7.10 -27.03
C THR A 34 13.04 -6.34 -25.89
N ARG A 35 12.54 -6.45 -24.65
CA ARG A 35 13.02 -5.69 -23.49
C ARG A 35 12.81 -6.46 -22.20
N ASN A 36 13.82 -6.43 -21.34
CA ASN A 36 13.69 -6.90 -19.96
C ASN A 36 12.75 -5.98 -19.16
N THR A 37 12.02 -6.54 -18.20
CA THR A 37 10.91 -5.86 -17.49
C THR A 37 11.16 -5.78 -15.99
N PHE A 38 10.98 -4.61 -15.40
CA PHE A 38 10.76 -4.44 -13.96
C PHE A 38 9.25 -4.29 -13.69
N LEU A 39 8.64 -5.28 -13.02
CA LEU A 39 7.21 -5.31 -12.67
C LEU A 39 7.02 -4.90 -11.20
N VAL A 40 6.81 -3.61 -10.93
CA VAL A 40 6.77 -3.07 -9.56
C VAL A 40 5.39 -2.55 -9.21
N ASN A 41 4.77 -3.13 -8.20
CA ASN A 41 3.57 -2.61 -7.54
C ASN A 41 3.38 -3.31 -6.17
N SER A 42 2.49 -2.81 -5.33
CA SER A 42 2.26 -3.28 -3.95
C SER A 42 2.05 -4.79 -3.82
N SER A 43 2.18 -5.31 -2.60
CA SER A 43 1.62 -6.63 -2.28
C SER A 43 0.11 -6.65 -2.55
N GLY A 44 -0.42 -7.85 -2.85
CA GLY A 44 -1.83 -8.09 -3.13
C GLY A 44 -2.37 -7.56 -4.48
N THR A 45 -1.58 -6.88 -5.32
CA THR A 45 -2.09 -6.28 -6.58
C THR A 45 -2.20 -7.25 -7.76
N GLY A 46 -1.79 -8.51 -7.61
CA GLY A 46 -1.88 -9.54 -8.67
C GLY A 46 -0.58 -9.85 -9.42
N LYS A 47 0.57 -9.22 -9.08
CA LYS A 47 1.90 -9.46 -9.70
C LYS A 47 2.16 -10.94 -10.03
N THR A 48 2.31 -11.77 -9.01
CA THR A 48 2.62 -13.21 -9.12
C THR A 48 1.61 -13.96 -9.98
N ARG A 49 0.33 -13.57 -9.95
CA ARG A 49 -0.68 -14.19 -10.81
C ARG A 49 -0.44 -13.86 -12.29
N LEU A 50 -0.08 -12.64 -12.64
CA LEU A 50 0.30 -12.30 -14.02
C LEU A 50 1.58 -13.03 -14.46
N LEU A 51 2.55 -13.23 -13.56
CA LEU A 51 3.74 -14.03 -13.87
C LEU A 51 3.37 -15.50 -14.15
N TYR A 52 2.47 -16.07 -13.36
CA TYR A 52 1.97 -17.44 -13.52
C TYR A 52 1.18 -17.61 -14.82
N GLU A 53 0.27 -16.68 -15.12
CA GLU A 53 -0.50 -16.65 -16.38
C GLU A 53 0.39 -16.45 -17.61
N GLY A 54 1.43 -15.61 -17.48
CA GLY A 54 2.46 -15.43 -18.50
C GLY A 54 3.25 -16.70 -18.76
N LEU A 55 3.66 -17.44 -17.73
CA LEU A 55 4.35 -18.74 -17.88
C LEU A 55 3.43 -19.90 -18.29
N CYS A 56 2.11 -19.73 -18.21
CA CYS A 56 1.15 -20.59 -18.91
C CYS A 56 1.03 -20.26 -20.41
N LYS A 57 1.39 -19.04 -20.85
CA LYS A 57 1.30 -18.56 -22.24
C LYS A 57 2.63 -18.61 -23.00
N TYR A 58 3.75 -18.42 -22.31
CA TYR A 58 5.10 -18.33 -22.86
C TYR A 58 6.03 -19.35 -22.21
N TRP A 59 7.11 -19.73 -22.91
CA TRP A 59 8.14 -20.59 -22.34
C TRP A 59 9.05 -19.79 -21.40
N GLY A 60 9.32 -20.29 -20.19
CA GLY A 60 10.25 -19.63 -19.30
C GLY A 60 10.60 -20.36 -18.00
N LEU A 61 11.60 -19.83 -17.31
CA LEU A 61 11.99 -20.23 -15.96
C LEU A 61 11.29 -19.36 -14.91
N PHE A 62 10.93 -19.97 -13.78
CA PHE A 62 10.42 -19.25 -12.60
C PHE A 62 11.37 -19.38 -11.40
N PHE A 63 11.80 -18.24 -10.89
CA PHE A 63 12.54 -18.08 -9.66
C PHE A 63 11.73 -17.17 -8.72
N THR A 64 11.84 -17.40 -7.41
CA THR A 64 11.36 -16.46 -6.38
C THR A 64 12.41 -16.33 -5.29
N ALA A 65 12.61 -15.13 -4.77
CA ALA A 65 13.57 -14.89 -3.69
C ALA A 65 13.03 -15.11 -2.28
N ALA A 66 11.71 -15.26 -2.15
CA ALA A 66 11.06 -15.76 -0.95
C ALA A 66 9.94 -16.73 -1.34
N VAL A 67 9.77 -17.78 -0.54
CA VAL A 67 8.69 -18.74 -0.70
C VAL A 67 7.64 -18.48 0.39
N ASP A 68 6.38 -18.38 0.00
CA ASP A 68 5.29 -17.98 0.89
C ASP A 68 4.76 -19.12 1.79
N SER A 69 3.74 -18.83 2.60
CA SER A 69 3.11 -19.83 3.49
C SER A 69 2.37 -20.96 2.76
N TYR A 70 2.26 -20.90 1.42
CA TYR A 70 1.69 -21.95 0.58
C TYR A 70 2.77 -22.83 -0.07
N MET A 71 4.06 -22.52 0.14
CA MET A 71 5.21 -23.27 -0.37
C MET A 71 5.22 -23.39 -1.90
N LEU A 72 4.92 -22.27 -2.57
CA LEU A 72 4.86 -22.16 -4.03
C LEU A 72 6.20 -21.65 -4.60
N GLY A 73 6.76 -22.39 -5.54
CA GLY A 73 8.08 -22.14 -6.11
C GLY A 73 9.14 -23.08 -5.58
N SER A 74 10.39 -22.61 -5.62
CA SER A 74 11.59 -23.31 -5.19
C SER A 74 12.39 -22.39 -4.28
N THR A 75 13.00 -22.94 -3.23
CA THR A 75 13.81 -22.23 -2.24
C THR A 75 15.26 -22.01 -2.67
N ASP A 76 15.64 -22.42 -3.89
CA ASP A 76 17.03 -22.37 -4.38
C ASP A 76 17.64 -20.96 -4.36
N ILE A 77 16.89 -19.91 -4.71
CA ILE A 77 17.38 -18.53 -4.59
C ILE A 77 17.41 -18.05 -3.13
N ASP A 78 16.31 -18.17 -2.39
CA ASP A 78 16.23 -17.79 -0.96
C ASP A 78 17.39 -18.40 -0.14
N VAL A 79 17.55 -19.72 -0.25
CA VAL A 79 18.58 -20.46 0.46
C VAL A 79 19.98 -20.12 -0.06
N LEU A 80 20.16 -19.77 -1.33
CA LEU A 80 21.44 -19.24 -1.82
C LEU A 80 21.75 -17.86 -1.24
N LEU A 81 20.77 -16.94 -1.16
CA LEU A 81 20.94 -15.65 -0.49
C LEU A 81 21.35 -15.81 0.98
N GLN A 82 20.74 -16.78 1.68
CA GLN A 82 21.11 -17.14 3.04
C GLN A 82 22.50 -17.79 3.15
N LYS A 83 22.92 -18.61 2.17
CA LYS A 83 24.23 -19.30 2.15
C LYS A 83 25.39 -18.39 1.73
N LEU A 84 25.19 -17.39 0.87
CA LEU A 84 26.24 -16.52 0.31
C LEU A 84 27.14 -15.87 1.39
N PRO A 85 26.61 -15.26 2.48
CA PRO A 85 27.43 -14.71 3.57
C PRO A 85 28.34 -15.71 4.30
N PHE A 86 28.11 -17.01 4.14
CA PHE A 86 28.92 -18.08 4.72
C PHE A 86 29.88 -18.73 3.71
N SER A 87 29.84 -18.32 2.44
CA SER A 87 30.80 -18.76 1.41
C SER A 87 32.22 -18.34 1.78
N ARG A 88 33.17 -19.25 1.57
CA ARG A 88 34.59 -18.97 1.82
C ARG A 88 35.05 -17.80 0.96
N MET A 89 35.73 -16.84 1.58
CA MET A 89 36.17 -15.55 1.02
C MET A 89 35.07 -14.48 0.84
N PHE A 90 33.79 -14.77 1.05
CA PHE A 90 32.75 -13.74 1.06
C PHE A 90 32.90 -12.85 2.29
N THR A 91 32.73 -11.54 2.14
CA THR A 91 32.91 -10.55 3.22
C THR A 91 31.93 -9.38 3.09
N PHE A 92 31.85 -8.54 4.12
CA PHE A 92 31.20 -7.22 4.05
C PHE A 92 32.31 -6.16 4.22
N PRO A 93 33.02 -5.81 3.14
CA PRO A 93 34.21 -4.96 3.22
C PRO A 93 33.83 -3.50 3.48
N ARG A 94 34.68 -2.79 4.24
CA ARG A 94 34.50 -1.36 4.50
C ARG A 94 35.46 -0.51 3.68
N GLU A 95 35.03 0.69 3.29
CA GLU A 95 35.83 1.64 2.50
C GLU A 95 37.21 1.99 3.11
N ASP A 96 37.40 1.79 4.42
CA ASP A 96 38.67 2.01 5.13
C ASP A 96 39.62 0.78 5.15
N GLU A 97 39.29 -0.31 4.43
CA GLU A 97 40.11 -1.52 4.33
C GLU A 97 41.05 -1.49 3.11
N ALA A 98 42.33 -1.82 3.31
CA ALA A 98 43.37 -1.74 2.28
C ALA A 98 43.22 -2.75 1.12
N ASP A 99 42.32 -3.72 1.27
CA ASP A 99 41.95 -4.76 0.30
C ASP A 99 40.45 -4.69 -0.10
N TYR A 100 39.82 -3.52 0.08
CA TYR A 100 38.40 -3.27 -0.22
C TYR A 100 37.99 -3.69 -1.63
N ASP A 101 38.66 -3.16 -2.67
CA ASP A 101 38.33 -3.46 -4.08
C ASP A 101 38.49 -4.96 -4.41
N TYR A 102 39.50 -5.61 -3.81
CA TYR A 102 39.72 -7.05 -3.98
C TYR A 102 38.59 -7.87 -3.34
N LYS A 103 38.10 -7.47 -2.15
CA LYS A 103 36.96 -8.11 -1.49
C LYS A 103 35.66 -7.91 -2.27
N ILE A 104 35.41 -6.71 -2.81
CA ILE A 104 34.24 -6.46 -3.69
C ILE A 104 34.32 -7.35 -4.95
N SER A 105 35.47 -7.42 -5.63
CA SER A 105 35.65 -8.32 -6.80
C SER A 105 35.41 -9.79 -6.42
N THR A 106 35.96 -10.23 -5.28
CA THR A 106 35.81 -11.61 -4.79
C THR A 106 34.36 -11.94 -4.45
N ASN A 107 33.61 -11.01 -3.84
CA ASN A 107 32.19 -11.16 -3.59
C ASN A 107 31.39 -11.32 -4.90
N GLY A 108 31.65 -10.46 -5.89
CA GLY A 108 31.01 -10.51 -7.21
C GLY A 108 31.36 -11.78 -8.00
N GLU A 109 32.59 -12.29 -7.88
CA GLU A 109 32.98 -13.60 -8.43
C GLU A 109 32.22 -14.76 -7.78
N ILE A 110 32.12 -14.78 -6.44
CA ILE A 110 31.34 -15.79 -5.70
C ILE A 110 29.85 -15.72 -6.08
N ALA A 111 29.27 -14.52 -6.17
CA ALA A 111 27.88 -14.32 -6.58
C ALA A 111 27.64 -14.86 -7.98
N ARG A 112 28.45 -14.43 -8.96
CA ARG A 112 28.37 -14.83 -10.37
C ARG A 112 28.44 -16.34 -10.56
N HIS A 113 29.37 -17.00 -9.86
CA HIS A 113 29.51 -18.46 -9.86
C HIS A 113 28.21 -19.17 -9.43
N ASN A 114 27.68 -18.79 -8.26
CA ASN A 114 26.51 -19.47 -7.68
C ASN A 114 25.21 -19.16 -8.45
N PHE A 115 25.01 -17.91 -8.89
CA PHE A 115 23.84 -17.54 -9.68
C PHE A 115 23.89 -18.12 -11.11
N GLY A 116 25.08 -18.27 -11.70
CA GLY A 116 25.27 -19.01 -12.95
C GLY A 116 24.97 -20.51 -12.78
N GLN A 117 25.45 -21.16 -11.72
CA GLN A 117 25.13 -22.57 -11.43
C GLN A 117 23.63 -22.80 -11.19
N THR A 118 22.96 -21.87 -10.49
CA THR A 118 21.51 -21.95 -10.25
C THR A 118 20.72 -21.81 -11.55
N LEU A 119 21.12 -20.89 -12.45
CA LEU A 119 20.55 -20.77 -13.79
C LEU A 119 20.79 -22.04 -14.62
N LEU A 120 22.00 -22.59 -14.62
CA LEU A 120 22.34 -23.83 -15.34
C LEU A 120 21.53 -25.03 -14.83
N ALA A 121 21.34 -25.17 -13.52
CA ALA A 121 20.55 -26.25 -12.93
C ALA A 121 19.09 -26.23 -13.44
N ARG A 122 18.45 -25.05 -13.47
CA ARG A 122 17.11 -24.91 -14.05
C ARG A 122 17.10 -25.18 -15.56
N LEU A 123 18.08 -24.69 -16.30
CA LEU A 123 18.18 -24.90 -17.75
C LEU A 123 18.38 -26.38 -18.10
N LEU A 124 19.16 -27.15 -17.34
CA LEU A 124 19.37 -28.58 -17.56
C LEU A 124 18.09 -29.40 -17.33
N VAL A 125 17.33 -29.10 -16.26
CA VAL A 125 16.03 -29.74 -16.01
C VAL A 125 14.99 -29.32 -17.06
N PHE A 126 15.01 -28.07 -17.52
CA PHE A 126 14.16 -27.62 -18.61
C PHE A 126 14.52 -28.29 -19.94
N LYS A 127 15.82 -28.43 -20.26
CA LYS A 127 16.29 -29.16 -21.43
C LYS A 127 15.80 -30.61 -21.41
N LEU A 128 15.90 -31.29 -20.26
CA LEU A 128 15.36 -32.65 -20.10
C LEU A 128 13.85 -32.70 -20.36
N PHE A 129 13.08 -31.73 -19.85
CA PHE A 129 11.64 -31.62 -20.14
C PHE A 129 11.38 -31.40 -21.64
N VAL A 130 12.15 -30.51 -22.29
CA VAL A 130 12.02 -30.21 -23.73
C VAL A 130 12.43 -31.40 -24.61
N ASP A 131 13.49 -32.14 -24.25
CA ASP A 131 13.92 -33.36 -24.94
C ASP A 131 12.86 -34.48 -24.84
N LEU A 132 12.30 -34.70 -23.65
CA LEU A 132 11.19 -35.65 -23.44
C LEU A 132 9.95 -35.23 -24.25
N MET A 133 9.65 -33.93 -24.30
CA MET A 133 8.54 -33.43 -25.12
C MET A 133 8.82 -33.50 -26.63
N ALA A 134 10.08 -33.52 -27.06
CA ALA A 134 10.48 -33.62 -28.46
C ALA A 134 10.21 -35.01 -29.08
N GLU A 135 9.88 -36.02 -28.27
CA GLU A 135 9.33 -37.30 -28.76
C GLU A 135 7.94 -37.12 -29.41
N GLY A 136 7.15 -36.14 -28.94
CA GLY A 136 5.81 -35.81 -29.43
C GLY A 136 5.68 -34.43 -30.05
N GLU A 137 4.45 -33.95 -30.25
CA GLU A 137 4.17 -32.57 -30.70
C GLU A 137 4.15 -31.60 -29.51
N ILE A 138 4.71 -30.39 -29.71
CA ILE A 138 4.80 -29.38 -28.66
C ILE A 138 3.52 -28.54 -28.62
N GLU A 139 2.51 -29.06 -27.92
CA GLU A 139 1.25 -28.33 -27.64
C GLU A 139 1.40 -27.29 -26.52
N GLU A 140 0.53 -26.28 -26.50
CA GLU A 140 0.49 -25.21 -25.49
C GLU A 140 0.33 -25.73 -24.04
N VAL A 141 -0.35 -26.86 -23.83
CA VAL A 141 -0.53 -27.45 -22.48
C VAL A 141 0.81 -27.80 -21.81
N HIS A 142 1.88 -27.96 -22.58
CA HIS A 142 3.21 -28.25 -22.06
C HIS A 142 3.85 -27.04 -21.37
N LYS A 143 3.49 -25.81 -21.75
CA LYS A 143 3.90 -24.58 -21.03
C LYS A 143 3.34 -24.59 -19.60
N SER A 144 2.02 -24.79 -19.47
CA SER A 144 1.36 -24.91 -18.16
C SER A 144 1.86 -26.09 -17.32
N ARG A 145 2.18 -27.24 -17.94
CA ARG A 145 2.80 -28.38 -17.23
C ARG A 145 4.21 -28.04 -16.72
N TRP A 146 5.03 -27.40 -17.56
CA TRP A 146 6.37 -26.96 -17.18
C TRP A 146 6.34 -25.90 -16.05
N PHE A 147 5.45 -24.92 -16.17
CA PHE A 147 5.19 -23.94 -15.11
C PHE A 147 4.83 -24.62 -13.78
N LEU A 148 3.87 -25.55 -13.76
CA LEU A 148 3.49 -26.29 -12.55
C LEU A 148 4.65 -27.11 -11.97
N ALA A 149 5.53 -27.67 -12.81
CA ALA A 149 6.73 -28.39 -12.37
C ALA A 149 7.77 -27.47 -11.69
N GLN A 150 7.75 -26.17 -11.95
CA GLN A 150 8.61 -25.19 -11.27
C GLN A 150 7.98 -24.63 -9.99
N ILE A 151 6.65 -24.58 -9.91
CA ILE A 151 5.93 -24.10 -8.71
C ILE A 151 5.77 -25.20 -7.64
N GLN A 152 5.78 -26.49 -8.03
CA GLN A 152 5.69 -27.61 -7.08
C GLN A 152 6.78 -28.67 -7.34
N PRO A 153 8.08 -28.31 -7.37
CA PRO A 153 9.15 -29.18 -7.88
C PRO A 153 9.27 -30.51 -7.11
N LEU A 154 9.05 -30.49 -5.79
CA LEU A 154 9.04 -31.69 -4.95
C LEU A 154 7.93 -32.69 -5.30
N VAL A 155 6.83 -32.25 -5.91
CA VAL A 155 5.75 -33.15 -6.41
C VAL A 155 6.21 -33.93 -7.65
N PHE A 156 7.14 -33.36 -8.42
CA PHE A 156 7.77 -33.98 -9.58
C PHE A 156 9.13 -34.64 -9.24
N GLY A 157 9.51 -34.68 -7.96
CA GLY A 157 10.76 -35.28 -7.48
C GLY A 157 12.02 -34.47 -7.79
N VAL A 158 11.88 -33.18 -8.13
CA VAL A 158 13.00 -32.28 -8.40
C VAL A 158 13.35 -31.48 -7.15
N ASP A 159 14.63 -31.46 -6.78
CA ASP A 159 15.20 -30.61 -5.74
C ASP A 159 16.28 -29.71 -6.37
N TYR A 160 15.90 -28.45 -6.63
CA TYR A 160 16.82 -27.47 -7.21
C TYR A 160 17.84 -26.93 -6.19
N GLU A 161 17.56 -26.99 -4.88
CA GLU A 161 18.49 -26.53 -3.84
C GLU A 161 19.72 -27.45 -3.74
N SER A 162 19.49 -28.76 -3.84
CA SER A 162 20.57 -29.75 -3.89
C SER A 162 21.26 -29.81 -5.26
N LEU A 163 20.51 -29.62 -6.36
CA LEU A 163 21.04 -29.79 -7.72
C LEU A 163 22.11 -28.76 -8.11
N ALA A 164 21.92 -27.47 -7.80
CA ALA A 164 22.84 -26.43 -8.27
C ALA A 164 24.27 -26.57 -7.70
N PRO A 165 24.48 -26.81 -6.39
CA PRO A 165 25.82 -27.07 -5.84
C PRO A 165 26.49 -28.36 -6.34
N GLU A 166 25.72 -29.36 -6.78
CA GLU A 166 26.26 -30.64 -7.28
C GLU A 166 26.87 -30.54 -8.69
N LEU A 167 26.62 -29.47 -9.44
CA LEU A 167 27.10 -29.33 -10.81
C LEU A 167 28.64 -29.24 -10.93
N LEU A 168 29.33 -28.71 -9.90
CA LEU A 168 30.80 -28.62 -9.82
C LEU A 168 31.51 -28.01 -11.05
N VAL A 169 30.83 -27.13 -11.79
CA VAL A 169 31.36 -26.49 -13.02
C VAL A 169 32.17 -25.24 -12.66
N SER A 170 33.39 -25.13 -13.20
CA SER A 170 34.24 -23.93 -13.13
C SER A 170 33.75 -22.80 -14.03
N ASP A 171 33.95 -21.53 -13.64
CA ASP A 171 33.35 -20.35 -14.30
C ASP A 171 33.50 -20.28 -15.82
N SER A 172 34.67 -20.65 -16.37
CA SER A 172 34.90 -20.67 -17.81
C SER A 172 33.98 -21.66 -18.54
N LEU A 173 33.77 -22.84 -17.96
CA LEU A 173 32.87 -23.87 -18.49
C LEU A 173 31.41 -23.55 -18.16
N LEU A 174 31.12 -22.75 -17.13
CA LEU A 174 29.76 -22.42 -16.72
C LEU A 174 29.04 -21.60 -17.80
N ALA A 175 29.73 -20.61 -18.38
CA ALA A 175 29.21 -19.83 -19.50
C ALA A 175 29.02 -20.69 -20.78
N ASP A 176 29.94 -21.61 -21.06
CA ASP A 176 29.86 -22.55 -22.19
C ASP A 176 28.68 -23.51 -22.03
N CYS A 177 28.51 -24.10 -20.83
CA CYS A 177 27.40 -25.01 -20.52
C CYS A 177 26.04 -24.33 -20.61
N ILE A 178 25.90 -23.09 -20.12
CA ILE A 178 24.65 -22.32 -20.27
C ILE A 178 24.38 -22.03 -21.75
N SER A 179 25.40 -21.62 -22.50
CA SER A 179 25.29 -21.31 -23.93
C SER A 179 24.88 -22.52 -24.77
N GLN A 180 25.53 -23.67 -24.57
CA GLN A 180 25.21 -24.93 -25.25
C GLN A 180 23.80 -25.42 -24.87
N CYS A 181 23.42 -25.34 -23.59
CA CYS A 181 22.09 -25.77 -23.14
C CYS A 181 20.98 -24.94 -23.81
N LEU A 182 21.18 -23.61 -23.91
CA LEU A 182 20.25 -22.71 -24.61
C LEU A 182 20.22 -22.96 -26.12
N GLU A 183 21.35 -23.31 -26.74
CA GLU A 183 21.42 -23.66 -28.16
C GLU A 183 20.74 -24.99 -28.46
N ASP A 184 20.86 -26.00 -27.59
CA ASP A 184 20.13 -27.27 -27.73
C ASP A 184 18.62 -27.07 -27.60
N ILE A 185 18.17 -26.30 -26.60
CA ILE A 185 16.76 -25.94 -26.40
C ILE A 185 16.23 -25.19 -27.63
N ALA A 186 16.96 -24.17 -28.11
CA ALA A 186 16.62 -23.42 -29.31
C ALA A 186 16.57 -24.32 -30.55
N ALA A 187 17.47 -25.30 -30.68
CA ALA A 187 17.47 -26.27 -31.77
C ALA A 187 16.26 -27.22 -31.73
N VAL A 188 15.69 -27.55 -30.56
CA VAL A 188 14.39 -28.23 -30.48
C VAL A 188 13.25 -27.27 -30.86
N PHE A 189 13.24 -26.06 -30.30
CA PHE A 189 12.18 -25.08 -30.54
C PHE A 189 12.10 -24.64 -32.00
N SER A 190 13.22 -24.38 -32.68
CA SER A 190 13.25 -24.07 -34.12
C SER A 190 12.75 -25.20 -35.03
N ARG A 191 12.60 -26.43 -34.50
CA ARG A 191 12.03 -27.58 -35.23
C ARG A 191 10.56 -27.86 -34.90
N LYS A 192 10.06 -27.46 -33.72
CA LYS A 192 8.74 -27.87 -33.19
C LYS A 192 7.86 -26.78 -32.58
N SER A 193 8.40 -25.60 -32.26
CA SER A 193 7.65 -24.46 -31.74
C SER A 193 7.45 -23.38 -32.80
N LYS A 194 6.33 -22.65 -32.71
CA LYS A 194 6.11 -21.41 -33.49
C LYS A 194 6.70 -20.19 -32.81
N ASP A 195 6.93 -20.29 -31.50
CA ASP A 195 7.54 -19.26 -30.66
C ASP A 195 8.83 -19.83 -30.05
N PRO A 196 10.01 -19.38 -30.51
CA PRO A 196 11.30 -19.79 -29.96
C PRO A 196 11.76 -18.89 -28.80
N HIS A 197 11.00 -17.84 -28.43
CA HIS A 197 11.43 -16.91 -27.39
C HIS A 197 11.22 -17.51 -26.00
N PHE A 198 12.09 -17.11 -25.08
CA PHE A 198 12.16 -17.65 -23.73
C PHE A 198 12.19 -16.55 -22.68
N PHE A 199 11.68 -16.82 -21.48
CA PHE A 199 11.60 -15.85 -20.39
C PHE A 199 12.29 -16.37 -19.13
N VAL A 200 12.87 -15.47 -18.36
CA VAL A 200 13.44 -15.76 -17.03
C VAL A 200 12.76 -14.83 -16.03
N VAL A 201 11.92 -15.40 -15.16
CA VAL A 201 11.09 -14.66 -14.22
C VAL A 201 11.68 -14.73 -12.81
N LEU A 202 11.83 -13.58 -12.17
CA LEU A 202 12.30 -13.37 -10.80
C LEU A 202 11.18 -12.69 -9.99
N ASP A 203 10.43 -13.44 -9.18
CA ASP A 203 9.43 -12.86 -8.27
C ASP A 203 10.01 -12.54 -6.88
N GLU A 204 9.30 -11.71 -6.12
CA GLU A 204 9.73 -11.15 -4.83
C GLU A 204 11.13 -10.50 -4.88
N SER A 205 11.44 -9.84 -6.00
CA SER A 205 12.72 -9.14 -6.24
C SER A 205 13.03 -8.01 -5.27
N ASN A 206 12.05 -7.54 -4.49
CA ASN A 206 12.25 -6.70 -3.30
C ASN A 206 13.21 -7.34 -2.29
N VAL A 207 13.06 -8.64 -2.00
CA VAL A 207 13.95 -9.37 -1.10
C VAL A 207 15.39 -9.36 -1.61
N MET A 208 15.58 -9.49 -2.93
CA MET A 208 16.90 -9.33 -3.58
C MET A 208 17.38 -7.89 -3.66
N ALA A 209 16.49 -6.89 -3.73
CA ALA A 209 16.79 -5.46 -3.81
C ALA A 209 17.14 -4.82 -2.46
N GLU A 210 16.82 -5.50 -1.36
CA GLU A 210 17.14 -5.10 0.02
C GLU A 210 18.28 -5.95 0.62
N SER A 211 18.57 -7.11 0.03
CA SER A 211 19.63 -8.03 0.49
C SER A 211 21.04 -7.62 0.06
N LEU A 212 21.97 -7.75 1.01
CA LEU A 212 23.44 -7.68 0.81
C LEU A 212 23.96 -6.37 0.18
N VAL A 213 23.28 -5.24 0.37
CA VAL A 213 23.63 -3.93 -0.21
C VAL A 213 25.09 -3.51 0.05
N ASP A 214 25.63 -3.79 1.24
CA ASP A 214 27.01 -3.45 1.62
C ASP A 214 28.07 -4.47 1.15
N ALA A 215 27.67 -5.56 0.48
CA ALA A 215 28.61 -6.59 0.00
C ALA A 215 29.10 -6.32 -1.44
N PHE A 216 28.42 -5.47 -2.20
CA PHE A 216 28.71 -5.22 -3.62
C PHE A 216 28.77 -3.71 -3.90
N ARG A 217 29.57 -3.31 -4.88
CA ARG A 217 29.74 -1.91 -5.27
C ARG A 217 30.11 -1.76 -6.74
N ASP A 218 29.57 -0.72 -7.37
CA ASP A 218 30.00 -0.23 -8.68
C ASP A 218 30.39 1.26 -8.62
N ALA A 219 30.61 1.89 -9.78
CA ALA A 219 31.01 3.30 -9.91
C ALA A 219 29.98 4.31 -9.34
N HIS A 220 28.74 3.88 -9.07
CA HIS A 220 27.67 4.68 -8.45
C HIS A 220 27.51 4.44 -6.94
N GLY A 221 28.21 3.47 -6.35
CA GLY A 221 28.18 3.16 -4.92
C GLY A 221 27.74 1.73 -4.58
N PRO A 222 27.38 1.46 -3.31
CA PRO A 222 26.83 0.18 -2.87
C PRO A 222 25.55 -0.19 -3.63
N HIS A 223 25.33 -1.49 -3.86
CA HIS A 223 24.15 -1.98 -4.56
C HIS A 223 23.72 -3.37 -4.08
N PRO A 224 22.43 -3.73 -4.21
CA PRO A 224 21.90 -4.99 -3.70
C PRO A 224 22.21 -6.17 -4.62
N VAL A 225 22.13 -7.37 -4.06
CA VAL A 225 22.39 -8.64 -4.77
C VAL A 225 21.49 -8.88 -5.99
N LEU A 226 20.29 -8.28 -6.05
CA LEU A 226 19.47 -8.27 -7.28
C LEU A 226 20.28 -7.81 -8.50
N LYS A 227 21.14 -6.80 -8.35
CA LYS A 227 21.92 -6.25 -9.45
C LYS A 227 22.96 -7.26 -9.96
N GLU A 228 23.69 -7.90 -9.05
CA GLU A 228 24.65 -8.98 -9.38
C GLU A 228 23.98 -10.19 -10.05
N ILE A 229 22.77 -10.57 -9.61
CA ILE A 229 21.96 -11.62 -10.27
C ILE A 229 21.63 -11.20 -11.71
N LEU A 230 21.08 -9.99 -11.88
CA LEU A 230 20.66 -9.49 -13.19
C LEU A 230 21.85 -9.29 -14.15
N GLU A 231 23.00 -8.82 -13.66
CA GLU A 231 24.21 -8.66 -14.48
C GLU A 231 24.85 -10.02 -14.83
N THR A 232 24.88 -10.97 -13.89
CA THR A 232 25.32 -12.34 -14.15
C THR A 232 24.46 -12.98 -15.25
N TRP A 233 23.13 -12.91 -15.11
CA TRP A 233 22.22 -13.54 -16.07
C TRP A 233 22.18 -12.79 -17.40
N ASP A 234 22.15 -11.46 -17.44
CA ASP A 234 22.26 -10.68 -18.68
C ASP A 234 23.60 -10.96 -19.40
N SER A 235 24.68 -11.27 -18.69
CA SER A 235 25.95 -11.67 -19.31
C SER A 235 25.89 -13.03 -20.01
N HIS A 236 25.19 -14.02 -19.43
CA HIS A 236 25.04 -15.36 -20.01
C HIS A 236 23.95 -15.43 -21.09
N LEU A 237 22.92 -14.59 -20.99
CA LEU A 237 21.75 -14.58 -21.87
C LEU A 237 21.88 -13.61 -23.05
N ARG A 238 22.91 -12.74 -23.07
CA ARG A 238 23.12 -11.74 -24.13
C ARG A 238 23.13 -12.37 -25.52
N ASN A 239 22.40 -11.76 -26.45
CA ASN A 239 22.24 -12.19 -27.86
C ASN A 239 21.53 -13.55 -28.05
N LYS A 240 20.96 -14.15 -26.99
CA LYS A 240 20.01 -15.28 -27.08
C LYS A 240 18.57 -14.73 -27.13
N PRO A 241 17.57 -15.47 -27.63
CA PRO A 241 16.17 -15.05 -27.61
C PRO A 241 15.56 -15.24 -26.21
N VAL A 242 16.09 -14.51 -25.23
CA VAL A 242 15.73 -14.64 -23.81
C VAL A 242 15.49 -13.26 -23.20
N THR A 243 14.34 -13.06 -22.56
CA THR A 243 14.00 -11.84 -21.80
C THR A 243 13.97 -12.13 -20.29
N ILE A 244 14.48 -11.20 -19.46
CA ILE A 244 14.34 -11.25 -18.00
C ILE A 244 13.15 -10.39 -17.54
N VAL A 245 12.32 -10.91 -16.61
CA VAL A 245 11.24 -10.19 -15.93
C VAL A 245 11.49 -10.25 -14.42
N ALA A 246 11.83 -9.12 -13.80
CA ALA A 246 12.02 -8.99 -12.35
C ALA A 246 10.83 -8.26 -11.71
N ALA A 247 10.12 -8.92 -10.81
CA ALA A 247 8.90 -8.43 -10.18
C ALA A 247 9.06 -8.26 -8.67
N GLY A 248 8.44 -7.22 -8.08
CA GLY A 248 8.53 -6.98 -6.63
C GLY A 248 7.61 -5.87 -6.11
N THR A 249 7.57 -5.69 -4.79
CA THR A 249 6.88 -4.57 -4.11
C THR A 249 7.69 -3.27 -4.20
N HIS A 250 8.98 -3.36 -3.93
CA HIS A 250 9.97 -2.31 -4.05
C HIS A 250 11.15 -2.78 -4.89
N ILE A 251 11.48 -2.05 -5.95
CA ILE A 251 12.76 -2.19 -6.64
C ILE A 251 13.28 -0.77 -6.85
N SER A 252 14.26 -0.34 -6.05
CA SER A 252 14.75 1.03 -6.17
C SER A 252 15.51 1.23 -7.47
N GLY A 253 14.91 1.97 -8.40
CA GLY A 253 15.56 2.42 -9.64
C GLY A 253 16.86 3.21 -9.41
N MET A 254 17.19 3.58 -8.16
CA MET A 254 18.43 4.29 -7.87
C MET A 254 19.69 3.45 -8.12
N TYR A 255 19.60 2.12 -8.06
CA TYR A 255 20.69 1.19 -8.36
C TYR A 255 20.86 0.91 -9.87
N PHE A 256 19.83 1.26 -10.67
CA PHE A 256 19.67 0.89 -12.08
C PHE A 256 19.71 2.12 -12.99
N LYS A 257 20.66 3.04 -12.76
CA LYS A 257 20.79 4.33 -13.48
C LYS A 257 21.75 4.32 -14.68
N GLU A 258 22.56 3.28 -14.84
CA GLU A 258 23.49 3.16 -15.98
C GLU A 258 22.75 2.99 -17.31
N GLU A 259 23.41 3.36 -18.41
CA GLU A 259 22.84 3.27 -19.76
C GLU A 259 22.33 1.87 -20.13
N LYS A 260 22.96 0.80 -19.62
CA LYS A 260 22.53 -0.60 -19.83
C LYS A 260 21.16 -0.93 -19.23
N TRP A 261 20.67 -0.13 -18.27
CA TRP A 261 19.34 -0.28 -17.68
C TRP A 261 18.27 0.54 -18.41
N ASN A 262 18.64 1.52 -19.25
CA ASN A 262 17.68 2.30 -20.04
C ASN A 262 16.91 1.47 -21.10
N GLN A 263 17.39 0.26 -21.43
CA GLN A 263 16.67 -0.70 -22.27
C GLN A 263 15.61 -1.50 -21.51
N TRP A 264 15.65 -1.50 -20.18
CA TRP A 264 14.64 -2.14 -19.33
C TRP A 264 13.39 -1.28 -19.26
N GLN A 265 12.23 -1.91 -19.35
CA GLN A 265 10.94 -1.24 -19.20
C GLN A 265 10.42 -1.41 -17.77
N TRP A 266 9.93 -0.32 -17.18
CA TRP A 266 9.28 -0.32 -15.87
C TRP A 266 7.76 -0.35 -16.07
N ILE A 267 7.09 -1.35 -15.48
CA ILE A 267 5.66 -1.58 -15.61
C ILE A 267 5.03 -1.76 -14.22
N SER A 268 3.96 -1.02 -13.95
CA SER A 268 3.14 -1.17 -12.74
C SER A 268 1.75 -1.77 -12.99
N SER A 269 1.39 -2.02 -14.26
CA SER A 269 0.06 -2.51 -14.66
C SER A 269 -0.17 -3.96 -14.25
N THR A 270 -0.64 -4.15 -13.03
CA THR A 270 -0.81 -5.48 -12.42
C THR A 270 -2.23 -6.04 -12.52
N GLY A 271 -3.17 -5.27 -13.07
CA GLY A 271 -4.57 -5.70 -13.13
C GLY A 271 -5.21 -5.90 -11.76
N ALA A 272 -4.75 -5.16 -10.74
CA ALA A 272 -5.48 -4.98 -9.50
C ALA A 272 -6.93 -4.56 -9.79
N PHE A 273 -7.84 -4.85 -8.87
CA PHE A 273 -9.27 -4.53 -9.02
C PHE A 273 -9.48 -3.01 -9.07
N SER A 274 -9.44 -2.47 -10.29
CA SER A 274 -9.61 -1.06 -10.63
C SER A 274 -11.05 -0.58 -10.44
N THR A 275 -12.01 -1.49 -10.46
CA THR A 275 -13.43 -1.21 -10.23
C THR A 275 -14.00 -2.21 -9.21
N ILE A 276 -15.13 -1.85 -8.59
CA ILE A 276 -15.89 -2.74 -7.71
C ILE A 276 -16.49 -3.88 -8.54
N GLU A 277 -16.76 -3.63 -9.81
CA GLU A 277 -17.32 -4.55 -10.79
C GLU A 277 -16.33 -5.66 -11.16
N ASP A 278 -15.05 -5.34 -11.42
CA ASP A 278 -13.97 -6.32 -11.63
C ASP A 278 -13.82 -7.24 -10.40
N GLN A 279 -13.85 -6.64 -9.21
CA GLN A 279 -13.78 -7.33 -7.92
C GLN A 279 -14.96 -8.28 -7.70
N GLN A 280 -16.19 -7.80 -7.91
CA GLN A 280 -17.39 -8.64 -7.78
C GLN A 280 -17.38 -9.78 -8.80
N GLN A 281 -17.00 -9.53 -10.06
CA GLN A 281 -16.88 -10.59 -11.07
C GLN A 281 -15.89 -11.68 -10.66
N TYR A 282 -14.73 -11.31 -10.09
CA TYR A 282 -13.78 -12.27 -9.52
C TYR A 282 -14.37 -13.05 -8.34
N VAL A 283 -15.01 -12.37 -7.38
CA VAL A 283 -15.65 -13.01 -6.20
C VAL A 283 -16.74 -14.01 -6.61
N LEU A 284 -17.56 -13.64 -7.60
CA LEU A 284 -18.70 -14.42 -8.09
C LEU A 284 -18.29 -15.76 -8.73
N LYS A 285 -17.04 -15.94 -9.15
CA LYS A 285 -16.50 -17.25 -9.58
C LYS A 285 -16.50 -18.28 -8.44
N PHE A 286 -16.31 -17.83 -7.20
CA PHE A 286 -16.10 -18.70 -6.04
C PHE A 286 -17.34 -18.85 -5.15
N LEU A 287 -18.20 -17.83 -5.06
CA LEU A 287 -19.37 -17.88 -4.17
C LEU A 287 -20.49 -18.79 -4.70
N PRO A 288 -21.07 -19.67 -3.86
CA PRO A 288 -22.23 -20.48 -4.24
C PRO A 288 -23.42 -19.60 -4.64
N ARG A 289 -24.09 -19.91 -5.77
CA ARG A 289 -25.26 -19.15 -6.27
C ARG A 289 -26.36 -18.92 -5.22
N GLY A 290 -26.57 -19.89 -4.31
CA GLY A 290 -27.54 -19.76 -3.22
C GLY A 290 -27.15 -18.72 -2.15
N LEU A 291 -25.85 -18.51 -1.92
CA LEU A 291 -25.34 -17.42 -1.09
C LEU A 291 -25.46 -16.09 -1.85
N VAL A 292 -24.96 -16.02 -3.09
CA VAL A 292 -25.01 -14.83 -3.95
C VAL A 292 -26.42 -14.25 -4.04
N ASN A 293 -27.44 -15.08 -4.26
CA ASN A 293 -28.83 -14.66 -4.41
C ASN A 293 -29.54 -14.33 -3.07
N SER A 294 -28.83 -14.39 -1.94
CA SER A 294 -29.39 -14.07 -0.61
C SER A 294 -29.03 -12.63 -0.19
N PRO A 295 -29.82 -11.98 0.69
CA PRO A 295 -29.47 -10.67 1.24
C PRO A 295 -28.10 -10.65 1.93
N SER A 296 -27.73 -11.76 2.59
CA SER A 296 -26.41 -11.94 3.20
C SER A 296 -25.29 -11.93 2.18
N GLY A 297 -25.42 -12.64 1.05
CA GLY A 297 -24.39 -12.66 -0.01
C GLY A 297 -24.28 -11.35 -0.78
N GLN A 298 -25.40 -10.66 -1.03
CA GLN A 298 -25.40 -9.32 -1.60
C GLN A 298 -24.69 -8.32 -0.66
N HIS A 299 -25.03 -8.33 0.64
CA HIS A 299 -24.35 -7.50 1.63
C HIS A 299 -22.86 -7.88 1.76
N LEU A 300 -22.49 -9.15 1.62
CA LEU A 300 -21.10 -9.61 1.64
C LEU A 300 -20.30 -9.10 0.43
N LEU A 301 -20.89 -9.11 -0.77
CA LEU A 301 -20.27 -8.58 -1.99
C LEU A 301 -19.92 -7.09 -1.86
N HIS A 302 -20.76 -6.31 -1.15
CA HIS A 302 -20.48 -4.90 -0.83
C HIS A 302 -19.41 -4.67 0.27
N ARG A 303 -18.87 -5.73 0.89
CA ARG A 303 -17.85 -5.64 1.97
C ARG A 303 -16.49 -6.21 1.56
N ILE A 304 -16.39 -6.91 0.43
CA ILE A 304 -15.15 -7.52 -0.03
C ILE A 304 -14.35 -6.49 -0.82
N HIS A 305 -13.19 -6.10 -0.28
CA HIS A 305 -12.24 -5.16 -0.89
C HIS A 305 -10.89 -5.83 -1.21
N ARG A 306 -9.91 -5.05 -1.68
CA ARG A 306 -8.78 -5.47 -2.56
C ARG A 306 -8.03 -6.73 -2.15
N PHE A 307 -7.92 -7.02 -0.86
CA PHE A 307 -7.37 -8.28 -0.31
C PHE A 307 -8.28 -9.51 -0.52
N THR A 308 -9.00 -9.54 -1.64
CA THR A 308 -10.07 -10.48 -1.98
C THR A 308 -9.68 -11.95 -1.84
N ALA A 309 -8.51 -12.35 -2.37
CA ALA A 309 -8.11 -13.76 -2.46
C ALA A 309 -7.85 -14.40 -1.08
N ALA A 310 -7.25 -13.66 -0.14
CA ALA A 310 -7.03 -14.15 1.22
C ALA A 310 -8.36 -14.40 1.97
N PHE A 311 -9.34 -13.52 1.77
CA PHE A 311 -10.67 -13.70 2.33
C PHE A 311 -11.48 -14.81 1.64
N ILE A 312 -11.43 -14.95 0.31
CA ILE A 312 -12.08 -16.08 -0.38
C ILE A 312 -11.46 -17.42 0.05
N SER A 313 -10.15 -17.48 0.28
CA SER A 313 -9.50 -18.68 0.81
C SER A 313 -10.10 -19.06 2.18
N THR A 314 -10.26 -18.07 3.06
CA THR A 314 -10.91 -18.21 4.37
C THR A 314 -12.36 -18.72 4.27
N LEU A 315 -13.14 -18.21 3.30
CA LEU A 315 -14.50 -18.68 3.03
C LEU A 315 -14.53 -20.13 2.54
N VAL A 316 -13.65 -20.50 1.61
CA VAL A 316 -13.57 -21.85 1.04
C VAL A 316 -13.15 -22.87 2.11
N GLU A 317 -12.14 -22.54 2.94
CA GLU A 317 -11.72 -23.36 4.10
C GLU A 317 -12.86 -23.60 5.10
N ASN A 318 -13.78 -22.64 5.26
CA ASN A 318 -14.95 -22.74 6.13
C ASN A 318 -16.24 -23.21 5.41
N GLY A 319 -16.14 -23.65 4.14
CA GLY A 319 -17.29 -24.12 3.36
C GLY A 319 -18.39 -23.07 3.17
N PHE A 320 -18.00 -21.79 3.07
CA PHE A 320 -18.86 -20.60 3.00
C PHE A 320 -19.80 -20.41 4.22
N GLN A 321 -19.50 -21.05 5.36
CA GLN A 321 -20.32 -20.94 6.57
C GLN A 321 -19.89 -19.73 7.42
N SER A 322 -20.87 -18.93 7.84
CA SER A 322 -20.68 -17.72 8.66
C SER A 322 -19.75 -16.66 8.04
N PRO A 323 -20.05 -16.21 6.80
CA PRO A 323 -19.19 -15.29 6.05
C PRO A 323 -19.03 -13.92 6.70
N HIS A 324 -20.04 -13.38 7.38
CA HIS A 324 -19.94 -12.04 7.99
C HIS A 324 -19.07 -12.05 9.24
N TYR A 325 -19.13 -13.12 10.05
CA TYR A 325 -18.27 -13.36 11.19
C TYR A 325 -16.82 -13.55 10.75
N LEU A 326 -16.59 -14.33 9.68
CA LEU A 326 -15.27 -14.49 9.09
C LEU A 326 -14.72 -13.16 8.59
N MET A 327 -15.54 -12.37 7.88
CA MET A 327 -15.16 -11.02 7.42
C MET A 327 -14.82 -10.10 8.59
N ASN A 328 -15.67 -10.04 9.63
CA ASN A 328 -15.40 -9.25 10.83
C ASN A 328 -14.11 -9.68 11.56
N THR A 329 -13.83 -10.98 11.60
CA THR A 329 -12.62 -11.52 12.22
C THR A 329 -11.38 -11.20 11.39
N TYR A 330 -11.47 -11.34 10.06
CA TYR A 330 -10.44 -10.95 9.10
C TYR A 330 -10.10 -9.46 9.21
N LEU A 331 -11.11 -8.60 9.12
CA LEU A 331 -10.97 -7.14 9.25
C LEU A 331 -10.38 -6.74 10.61
N ARG A 332 -10.77 -7.41 11.71
CA ARG A 332 -10.21 -7.14 13.03
C ARG A 332 -8.75 -7.56 13.18
N GLN A 333 -8.30 -8.61 12.48
CA GLN A 333 -6.88 -8.96 12.47
C GLN A 333 -6.05 -7.94 11.69
N PHE A 334 -6.49 -7.55 10.49
CA PHE A 334 -5.79 -6.56 9.66
C PHE A 334 -5.77 -5.15 10.24
N THR A 335 -6.88 -4.71 10.84
CA THR A 335 -7.10 -3.29 11.18
C THR A 335 -7.20 -3.01 12.68
N GLY A 336 -7.31 -4.03 13.53
CA GLY A 336 -7.64 -3.88 14.95
C GLY A 336 -9.07 -3.40 15.24
N PHE A 337 -9.87 -3.07 14.23
CA PHE A 337 -11.25 -2.57 14.34
C PHE A 337 -12.28 -3.69 14.14
N TRP A 338 -13.43 -3.62 14.83
CA TRP A 338 -14.53 -4.58 14.65
C TRP A 338 -15.74 -3.87 14.01
N PRO A 339 -16.07 -4.19 12.74
CA PRO A 339 -17.23 -3.60 12.05
C PRO A 339 -18.57 -3.98 12.66
N THR A 340 -19.55 -3.07 12.61
CA THR A 340 -20.93 -3.32 13.07
C THR A 340 -21.97 -3.19 11.94
N ASP A 341 -21.51 -3.14 10.69
CA ASP A 341 -22.34 -2.97 9.49
C ASP A 341 -23.14 -4.23 9.13
N ALA A 342 -22.68 -5.41 9.55
CA ALA A 342 -23.31 -6.71 9.34
C ALA A 342 -23.99 -7.31 10.60
N ASP A 343 -24.24 -6.50 11.63
CA ASP A 343 -24.76 -6.92 12.95
C ASP A 343 -26.09 -7.69 12.92
N GLU A 344 -26.88 -7.58 11.86
CA GLU A 344 -28.10 -8.38 11.68
C GLU A 344 -27.78 -9.83 11.29
N PHE A 345 -26.78 -10.06 10.44
CA PHE A 345 -26.37 -11.39 10.01
C PHE A 345 -25.59 -12.11 11.12
N LEU A 346 -24.71 -11.41 11.81
CA LEU A 346 -23.88 -11.94 12.92
C LEU A 346 -24.71 -12.61 14.03
N ARG A 347 -25.97 -12.17 14.25
CA ARG A 347 -26.91 -12.77 15.23
C ARG A 347 -27.37 -14.19 14.87
N THR A 348 -27.20 -14.58 13.61
CA THR A 348 -27.61 -15.90 13.07
C THR A 348 -26.43 -16.79 12.71
N GLU A 349 -25.22 -16.22 12.68
CA GLU A 349 -23.99 -16.92 12.36
C GLU A 349 -23.33 -17.55 13.59
N VAL A 350 -22.53 -18.61 13.38
CA VAL A 350 -21.83 -19.32 14.45
C VAL A 350 -20.34 -19.02 14.34
N PRO A 351 -19.66 -18.53 15.40
CA PRO A 351 -18.24 -18.23 15.37
C PRO A 351 -17.36 -19.31 14.74
N ARG A 352 -16.41 -18.89 13.89
CA ARG A 352 -15.53 -19.77 13.11
C ARG A 352 -14.06 -19.47 13.34
N ARG A 353 -13.21 -20.46 13.02
CA ARG A 353 -11.77 -20.27 12.94
C ARG A 353 -11.44 -19.57 11.63
N CYS A 354 -11.16 -18.27 11.73
CA CYS A 354 -10.38 -17.56 10.72
C CYS A 354 -8.91 -18.02 10.83
N PRO A 355 -8.15 -18.13 9.73
CA PRO A 355 -6.69 -18.17 9.79
C PRO A 355 -6.12 -16.96 10.55
N GLN A 356 -4.84 -17.03 10.93
CA GLN A 356 -4.11 -15.82 11.32
C GLN A 356 -3.55 -15.17 10.05
N PHE A 357 -3.74 -13.86 9.94
CA PHE A 357 -3.15 -13.01 8.92
C PHE A 357 -2.14 -12.06 9.55
N ASP A 358 -1.04 -11.82 8.86
CA ASP A 358 -0.12 -10.75 9.20
C ASP A 358 -0.75 -9.41 8.80
N GLY A 359 -0.67 -8.43 9.70
CA GLY A 359 -1.24 -7.11 9.50
C GLY A 359 -0.40 -6.24 8.57
N ILE A 360 -0.86 -5.01 8.35
CA ILE A 360 -0.06 -3.99 7.68
C ILE A 360 1.07 -3.56 8.63
N PRO A 361 2.32 -3.43 8.18
CA PRO A 361 3.48 -3.09 9.01
C PRO A 361 3.45 -1.60 9.42
N LEU A 362 2.55 -1.27 10.33
CA LEU A 362 2.27 0.10 10.77
C LEU A 362 3.37 0.65 11.68
N GLU A 363 4.15 -0.22 12.31
CA GLU A 363 5.34 0.11 13.10
C GLU A 363 6.37 0.92 12.29
N GLU A 364 6.52 0.66 10.99
CA GLU A 364 7.43 1.38 10.08
C GLU A 364 7.10 2.89 9.98
N LEU A 365 5.86 3.28 10.30
CA LEU A 365 5.46 4.69 10.37
C LEU A 365 6.07 5.44 11.57
N ASP A 366 6.71 4.77 12.54
CA ASP A 366 7.46 5.46 13.59
C ASP A 366 8.77 6.05 13.05
N ASP A 367 9.55 5.23 12.32
CA ASP A 367 10.84 5.59 11.75
C ASP A 367 10.73 6.39 10.43
N LEU A 368 9.56 6.39 9.78
CA LEU A 368 9.28 7.11 8.52
C LEU A 368 8.32 8.31 8.73
N PRO A 369 8.79 9.46 9.26
CA PRO A 369 7.93 10.59 9.61
C PRO A 369 7.24 11.24 8.40
N ASN A 370 7.87 11.29 7.23
CA ASN A 370 7.27 11.81 5.99
C ASN A 370 6.04 10.95 5.61
N LEU A 371 6.24 9.64 5.48
CA LEU A 371 5.20 8.66 5.16
C LEU A 371 4.04 8.72 6.17
N ARG A 372 4.36 8.77 7.48
CA ARG A 372 3.34 8.96 8.52
C ARG A 372 2.56 10.26 8.34
N THR A 373 3.23 11.36 7.98
CA THR A 373 2.60 12.67 7.76
C THR A 373 1.69 12.66 6.54
N ASN A 374 2.09 12.03 5.45
CA ASN A 374 1.27 11.93 4.23
C ASN A 374 0.06 11.01 4.46
N MET A 375 0.21 9.92 5.22
CA MET A 375 -0.93 9.12 5.69
C MET A 375 -1.85 9.90 6.65
N GLN A 376 -1.30 10.71 7.57
CA GLN A 376 -2.10 11.61 8.41
C GLN A 376 -2.85 12.66 7.59
N HIS A 377 -2.26 13.17 6.50
CA HIS A 377 -2.93 14.07 5.55
C HIS A 377 -4.13 13.38 4.91
N ILE A 378 -3.94 12.25 4.22
CA ILE A 378 -5.03 11.51 3.56
C ILE A 378 -6.20 11.23 4.52
N LEU A 379 -5.92 10.89 5.78
CA LEU A 379 -6.96 10.62 6.79
C LEU A 379 -7.70 11.90 7.24
N VAL A 380 -7.02 13.05 7.31
CA VAL A 380 -7.66 14.37 7.49
C VAL A 380 -8.51 14.74 6.27
N THR A 381 -8.04 14.46 5.05
CA THR A 381 -8.78 14.65 3.79
C THR A 381 -10.12 13.89 3.79
N HIS A 382 -10.11 12.63 4.24
CA HIS A 382 -11.32 11.82 4.42
C HIS A 382 -12.24 12.36 5.52
N LEU A 383 -11.69 12.85 6.65
CA LEU A 383 -12.48 13.46 7.75
C LEU A 383 -13.24 14.74 7.35
N ILE A 384 -12.79 15.43 6.29
CA ILE A 384 -13.48 16.59 5.71
C ILE A 384 -14.26 16.27 4.41
N GLY A 385 -14.14 15.05 3.89
CA GLY A 385 -14.85 14.57 2.70
C GLY A 385 -14.37 15.14 1.36
N ASP A 386 -13.05 15.35 1.19
CA ASP A 386 -12.44 15.81 -0.07
C ASP A 386 -11.74 14.66 -0.82
N TYR A 387 -12.50 13.64 -1.24
CA TYR A 387 -12.03 12.37 -1.81
C TYR A 387 -11.29 12.47 -3.17
N ARG A 388 -10.67 13.62 -3.46
CA ARG A 388 -9.92 13.94 -4.70
C ARG A 388 -8.40 13.91 -4.53
N LEU A 389 -7.88 13.86 -3.31
CA LEU A 389 -6.46 14.07 -2.98
C LEU A 389 -5.77 12.83 -2.39
N THR A 390 -6.16 11.66 -2.88
CA THR A 390 -5.58 10.35 -2.52
C THR A 390 -4.42 9.92 -3.42
N SER A 391 -4.12 10.71 -4.46
CA SER A 391 -2.96 10.54 -5.34
C SER A 391 -1.70 11.17 -4.73
N LEU A 392 -0.79 10.34 -4.25
CA LEU A 392 0.54 10.73 -3.81
C LEU A 392 1.55 10.75 -4.97
N PRO A 393 2.57 11.63 -4.93
CA PRO A 393 3.63 11.68 -5.93
C PRO A 393 4.56 10.45 -5.84
N ILE A 394 5.21 10.09 -6.96
CA ILE A 394 6.15 8.96 -7.06
C ILE A 394 7.28 8.95 -5.99
N LEU A 395 7.61 10.10 -5.38
CA LEU A 395 8.58 10.19 -4.29
C LEU A 395 8.16 9.37 -3.05
N ASP A 396 6.85 9.20 -2.84
CA ASP A 396 6.27 8.34 -1.81
C ASP A 396 6.25 6.84 -2.21
N ILE A 397 7.23 6.36 -2.99
CA ILE A 397 7.34 4.93 -3.37
C ILE A 397 7.32 3.98 -2.16
N LEU A 398 7.70 4.45 -0.97
CA LEU A 398 7.57 3.72 0.29
C LEU A 398 6.12 3.33 0.61
N CYS A 399 5.12 4.14 0.22
CA CYS A 399 3.70 3.75 0.31
C CYS A 399 3.42 2.44 -0.43
N VAL A 400 3.93 2.28 -1.65
CA VAL A 400 3.74 1.06 -2.44
C VAL A 400 4.53 -0.12 -1.86
N SER A 401 5.71 0.19 -1.31
CA SER A 401 6.67 -0.78 -0.75
C SER A 401 6.09 -1.50 0.47
N PHE A 402 5.57 -0.74 1.44
CA PHE A 402 4.93 -1.26 2.65
C PHE A 402 3.44 -1.58 2.49
N GLY A 403 2.88 -1.41 1.29
CA GLY A 403 1.49 -1.72 0.96
C GLY A 403 0.45 -0.70 1.44
N PHE A 404 0.86 0.50 1.87
CA PHE A 404 -0.05 1.61 2.17
C PHE A 404 -0.73 2.20 0.92
N GLY A 405 -0.08 2.10 -0.23
CA GLY A 405 -0.58 2.59 -1.52
C GLY A 405 -0.30 1.61 -2.66
N HIS A 406 -0.61 2.01 -3.88
CA HIS A 406 -0.32 1.25 -5.10
C HIS A 406 -0.24 2.17 -6.32
N PHE A 407 0.55 1.78 -7.33
CA PHE A 407 0.57 2.51 -8.59
C PHE A 407 -0.69 2.23 -9.40
N ILE A 408 -1.36 3.28 -9.86
CA ILE A 408 -2.60 3.20 -10.67
C ILE A 408 -2.36 3.33 -12.17
N ASP A 409 -1.27 3.97 -12.58
CA ASP A 409 -0.85 4.06 -13.99
C ASP A 409 0.29 3.08 -14.32
N ASN A 410 0.51 2.81 -15.61
CA ASN A 410 1.52 1.84 -16.07
C ASN A 410 2.98 2.31 -15.93
N LYS A 411 3.22 3.61 -15.74
CA LYS A 411 4.54 4.28 -15.73
C LYS A 411 5.04 4.63 -14.31
N MET A 412 4.36 4.14 -13.27
CA MET A 412 4.64 4.40 -11.86
C MET A 412 4.53 5.88 -11.44
N THR A 413 3.88 6.74 -12.22
CA THR A 413 3.88 8.20 -11.94
C THR A 413 2.99 8.61 -10.77
N THR A 414 1.92 7.86 -10.50
CA THR A 414 0.87 8.20 -9.54
C THR A 414 0.60 7.03 -8.59
N ILE A 415 0.60 7.31 -7.28
CA ILE A 415 0.32 6.33 -6.22
C ILE A 415 -1.04 6.64 -5.62
N SER A 416 -1.99 5.71 -5.66
CA SER A 416 -3.25 5.80 -4.89
C SER A 416 -3.11 5.13 -3.53
N ALA A 417 -3.55 5.82 -2.48
CA ALA A 417 -3.65 5.35 -1.11
C ALA A 417 -5.11 5.21 -0.62
N GLU A 418 -6.05 4.85 -1.52
CA GLU A 418 -7.49 4.70 -1.22
C GLU A 418 -7.88 3.43 -0.45
N GLU A 419 -6.98 2.45 -0.28
CA GLU A 419 -7.36 1.11 0.18
C GLU A 419 -8.05 1.13 1.56
N PRO A 420 -9.35 0.77 1.67
CA PRO A 420 -10.12 0.97 2.90
C PRO A 420 -9.52 0.27 4.12
N LEU A 421 -8.94 -0.92 3.93
CA LEU A 421 -8.34 -1.67 5.04
C LEU A 421 -7.07 -0.96 5.55
N VAL A 422 -6.28 -0.38 4.65
CA VAL A 422 -5.11 0.41 5.01
C VAL A 422 -5.51 1.66 5.78
N LEU A 423 -6.48 2.42 5.27
CA LEU A 423 -6.91 3.67 5.89
C LEU A 423 -7.48 3.43 7.28
N VAL A 424 -8.32 2.40 7.47
CA VAL A 424 -8.88 2.05 8.78
C VAL A 424 -7.80 1.52 9.74
N ALA A 425 -6.87 0.67 9.29
CA ALA A 425 -5.77 0.19 10.12
C ALA A 425 -4.83 1.32 10.57
N THR A 426 -4.47 2.20 9.63
CA THR A 426 -3.60 3.36 9.89
C THR A 426 -4.26 4.33 10.85
N ALA A 427 -5.56 4.58 10.68
CA ALA A 427 -6.33 5.42 11.61
C ALA A 427 -6.47 4.81 13.00
N GLN A 428 -6.67 3.50 13.12
CA GLN A 428 -6.71 2.81 14.42
C GLN A 428 -5.36 2.95 15.14
N TRP A 429 -4.24 2.71 14.45
CA TRP A 429 -2.89 2.84 15.00
C TRP A 429 -2.57 4.29 15.40
N LEU A 430 -2.85 5.26 14.53
CA LEU A 430 -2.69 6.69 14.84
C LEU A 430 -3.59 7.11 16.01
N SER A 431 -4.83 6.62 16.10
CA SER A 431 -5.76 6.92 17.20
C SER A 431 -5.24 6.38 18.54
N GLN A 432 -4.71 5.15 18.55
CA GLN A 432 -4.05 4.57 19.74
C GLN A 432 -2.83 5.39 20.20
N LYS A 433 -2.09 6.01 19.27
CA LYS A 433 -0.96 6.91 19.57
C LYS A 433 -1.36 8.36 19.85
N SER A 434 -2.65 8.71 19.76
CA SER A 434 -3.17 10.09 19.82
C SER A 434 -2.60 11.02 18.73
N LEU A 435 -2.38 10.47 17.54
CA LEU A 435 -1.82 11.12 16.35
C LEU A 435 -2.79 11.18 15.16
N LEU A 436 -4.01 10.63 15.24
CA LEU A 436 -4.96 10.61 14.11
C LEU A 436 -5.42 12.03 13.75
N VAL A 437 -5.81 12.79 14.76
CA VAL A 437 -5.97 14.25 14.63
C VAL A 437 -4.87 14.87 15.48
N PRO A 438 -3.70 15.23 14.88
CA PRO A 438 -2.61 15.82 15.65
C PRO A 438 -3.00 17.19 16.20
N ASN A 439 -2.51 17.53 17.39
CA ASN A 439 -2.60 18.90 17.89
C ASN A 439 -1.72 19.84 17.03
N LEU A 440 -1.99 21.15 17.08
CA LEU A 440 -1.34 22.13 16.18
C LEU A 440 0.19 22.08 16.26
N ASP A 441 0.74 21.94 17.46
CA ASP A 441 2.19 21.96 17.67
C ASP A 441 2.85 20.70 17.07
N SER A 442 2.18 19.55 17.19
CA SER A 442 2.58 18.30 16.53
C SER A 442 2.45 18.41 15.00
N PHE A 443 1.34 18.95 14.49
CA PHE A 443 1.12 19.17 13.06
C PHE A 443 2.23 20.05 12.46
N LEU A 444 2.58 21.14 13.14
CA LEU A 444 3.67 22.04 12.71
C LEU A 444 5.05 21.38 12.75
N SER A 445 5.30 20.48 13.71
CA SER A 445 6.56 19.72 13.76
C SER A 445 6.68 18.69 12.61
N SER A 446 5.57 18.06 12.19
CA SER A 446 5.51 17.20 11.01
C SER A 446 5.62 17.98 9.69
N PHE A 447 5.40 19.29 9.72
CA PHE A 447 5.19 20.09 8.52
C PHE A 447 6.45 20.31 7.66
N HIS A 448 7.63 20.02 8.20
CA HIS A 448 8.90 20.08 7.47
C HIS A 448 9.12 18.92 6.48
N PHE A 449 8.18 17.97 6.40
CA PHE A 449 8.33 16.69 5.68
C PHE A 449 7.39 16.49 4.48
N SER A 450 6.57 17.48 4.12
CA SER A 450 5.59 17.40 3.02
C SER A 450 5.97 18.29 1.84
N ASP A 451 5.87 17.76 0.62
CA ASP A 451 6.14 18.48 -0.63
C ASP A 451 5.00 19.45 -1.03
N GLU A 452 3.76 19.22 -0.56
CA GLU A 452 2.60 20.10 -0.80
C GLU A 452 2.06 20.76 0.48
N PRO A 453 2.89 21.56 1.19
CA PRO A 453 2.55 22.10 2.51
C PRO A 453 1.22 22.86 2.54
N LEU A 454 0.94 23.71 1.54
CA LEU A 454 -0.25 24.55 1.50
C LEU A 454 -1.56 23.74 1.44
N VAL A 455 -1.53 22.56 0.81
CA VAL A 455 -2.71 21.68 0.71
C VAL A 455 -3.02 21.07 2.08
N TYR A 456 -2.04 20.43 2.73
CA TYR A 456 -2.25 19.87 4.08
C TYR A 456 -2.62 20.95 5.11
N LYS A 457 -2.02 22.15 5.02
CA LYS A 457 -2.41 23.35 5.80
C LYS A 457 -3.91 23.65 5.68
N SER A 458 -4.44 23.65 4.46
CA SER A 458 -5.84 24.01 4.20
C SER A 458 -6.84 23.04 4.81
N GLU A 459 -6.51 21.75 4.82
CA GLU A 459 -7.40 20.68 5.27
C GLU A 459 -7.39 20.57 6.79
N TYR A 460 -6.21 20.72 7.40
CA TYR A 460 -6.08 20.88 8.83
C TYR A 460 -6.82 22.13 9.35
N LEU A 461 -6.67 23.27 8.67
CA LEU A 461 -7.42 24.50 8.98
C LEU A 461 -8.93 24.31 8.82
N THR A 462 -9.38 23.60 7.78
CA THR A 462 -10.80 23.29 7.56
C THR A 462 -11.36 22.45 8.71
N LEU A 463 -10.69 21.35 9.06
CA LEU A 463 -11.07 20.46 10.14
C LEU A 463 -11.09 21.19 11.50
N ALA A 464 -10.03 21.94 11.81
CA ALA A 464 -9.92 22.70 13.05
C ALA A 464 -10.98 23.81 13.17
N THR A 465 -11.29 24.50 12.07
CA THR A 465 -12.35 25.52 12.04
C THR A 465 -13.74 24.89 12.24
N ALA A 466 -14.02 23.75 11.59
CA ALA A 466 -15.27 23.01 11.76
C ALA A 466 -15.46 22.50 13.20
N LEU A 467 -14.38 22.00 13.82
CA LEU A 467 -14.38 21.53 15.20
C LEU A 467 -14.56 22.68 16.21
N TYR A 468 -13.90 23.82 16.00
CA TYR A 468 -14.05 25.00 16.86
C TYR A 468 -15.48 25.56 16.84
N PHE A 469 -16.05 25.78 15.65
CA PHE A 469 -17.41 26.34 15.51
C PHE A 469 -18.56 25.37 15.83
N LYS A 470 -18.26 24.19 16.39
CA LYS A 470 -19.26 23.27 16.98
C LYS A 470 -20.07 23.94 18.10
N THR A 471 -19.50 24.94 18.77
CA THR A 471 -20.20 25.85 19.69
C THR A 471 -20.23 27.28 19.14
N PRO A 472 -21.21 28.11 19.55
CA PRO A 472 -21.14 29.55 19.29
C PRO A 472 -19.99 30.20 20.07
N HIS A 473 -19.22 31.08 19.42
CA HIS A 473 -18.08 31.79 20.01
C HIS A 473 -18.10 33.27 19.60
N LEU A 474 -17.62 34.17 20.47
CA LEU A 474 -17.51 35.59 20.14
C LEU A 474 -16.55 35.79 18.97
N VAL A 475 -16.95 36.61 17.99
CA VAL A 475 -16.13 36.94 16.81
C VAL A 475 -14.78 37.53 17.21
N CYS A 476 -14.71 38.33 18.28
CA CYS A 476 -13.48 38.91 18.81
C CYS A 476 -12.53 37.93 19.52
N ASP A 477 -13.02 36.78 20.02
CA ASP A 477 -12.15 35.71 20.53
C ASP A 477 -11.45 34.98 19.36
N ILE A 478 -12.13 34.91 18.20
CA ILE A 478 -11.69 34.19 17.00
C ILE A 478 -10.75 35.05 16.14
N PHE A 479 -11.04 36.34 16.00
CA PHE A 479 -10.37 37.23 15.08
C PHE A 479 -9.80 38.47 15.81
N SER A 480 -8.50 38.69 15.67
CA SER A 480 -7.84 39.91 16.15
C SER A 480 -7.84 40.96 15.05
N PHE A 481 -8.45 42.12 15.31
CA PHE A 481 -8.61 43.22 14.36
C PHE A 481 -7.49 44.26 14.49
N SER A 482 -7.12 44.94 13.40
CA SER A 482 -6.13 46.02 13.38
C SER A 482 -6.67 47.38 13.86
N VAL A 483 -7.99 47.51 14.00
CA VAL A 483 -8.66 48.80 14.26
C VAL A 483 -8.67 49.12 15.75
N SER A 484 -8.29 50.35 16.11
CA SER A 484 -8.21 50.85 17.50
C SER A 484 -9.55 50.85 18.25
N SER A 485 -10.67 50.81 17.53
CA SER A 485 -12.00 50.52 18.05
C SER A 485 -12.52 49.21 17.45
N LEU A 486 -12.77 48.22 18.30
CA LEU A 486 -13.28 46.91 17.87
C LEU A 486 -14.72 47.05 17.33
N PRO A 487 -15.06 46.47 16.15
CA PRO A 487 -16.39 46.64 15.56
C PRO A 487 -17.52 46.08 16.45
N VAL A 488 -18.68 46.73 16.48
CA VAL A 488 -19.80 46.33 17.36
C VAL A 488 -20.26 44.90 17.07
N TRP A 489 -20.37 44.52 15.79
CA TRP A 489 -20.72 43.17 15.35
C TRP A 489 -19.68 42.11 15.77
N ALA A 490 -18.42 42.50 16.00
CA ALA A 490 -17.39 41.58 16.46
C ALA A 490 -17.54 41.19 17.95
N SER A 491 -18.45 41.84 18.68
CA SER A 491 -18.83 41.46 20.04
C SER A 491 -20.04 40.50 20.09
N GLN A 492 -20.52 40.01 18.94
CA GLN A 492 -21.57 38.98 18.87
C GLN A 492 -20.97 37.57 18.81
N HIS A 493 -21.73 36.57 19.27
CA HIS A 493 -21.43 35.17 19.00
C HIS A 493 -21.72 34.79 17.53
N ALA A 494 -20.74 34.16 16.89
CA ALA A 494 -20.87 33.55 15.57
C ALA A 494 -21.12 32.05 15.65
N LYS A 495 -21.85 31.51 14.65
CA LYS A 495 -21.96 30.08 14.35
C LYS A 495 -21.60 29.82 12.89
N LEU A 496 -20.85 28.75 12.61
CA LEU A 496 -20.63 28.27 11.25
C LEU A 496 -21.95 27.77 10.65
N VAL A 497 -22.24 28.20 9.42
CA VAL A 497 -23.48 27.83 8.70
C VAL A 497 -23.19 27.41 7.27
N ALA A 498 -23.97 26.45 6.78
CA ALA A 498 -24.02 26.07 5.36
C ALA A 498 -25.31 26.58 4.72
N LEU A 499 -25.25 26.91 3.42
CA LEU A 499 -26.40 27.32 2.62
C LEU A 499 -26.75 26.24 1.59
N ARG A 500 -28.04 26.00 1.38
CA ARG A 500 -28.57 25.11 0.34
C ARG A 500 -29.68 25.82 -0.45
N GLY A 501 -29.51 25.86 -1.77
CA GLY A 501 -30.39 26.59 -2.70
C GLY A 501 -30.00 28.05 -2.80
N GLY A 502 -30.12 28.63 -3.99
CA GLY A 502 -29.65 29.98 -4.28
C GLY A 502 -30.59 31.13 -3.90
N GLY A 503 -30.01 32.32 -3.78
CA GLY A 503 -30.74 33.60 -3.67
C GLY A 503 -31.43 33.84 -2.32
N LYS A 504 -32.52 34.63 -2.33
CA LYS A 504 -33.21 35.05 -1.09
C LYS A 504 -33.89 33.90 -0.33
N SER A 505 -34.11 32.75 -0.98
CA SER A 505 -34.73 31.57 -0.40
C SER A 505 -33.72 30.52 0.08
N ALA A 506 -32.42 30.84 0.10
CA ALA A 506 -31.36 29.95 0.54
C ALA A 506 -31.61 29.42 1.95
N ARG A 507 -31.86 28.10 2.07
CA ARG A 507 -32.05 27.45 3.37
C ARG A 507 -30.71 27.36 4.08
N GLU A 508 -30.66 27.86 5.30
CA GLU A 508 -29.48 27.85 6.13
C GLU A 508 -29.56 26.71 7.16
N THR A 509 -28.42 26.09 7.44
CA THR A 509 -28.26 25.07 8.49
C THR A 509 -26.99 25.35 9.29
N VAL A 510 -27.10 25.32 10.62
CA VAL A 510 -25.94 25.38 11.52
C VAL A 510 -25.10 24.12 11.33
N VAL A 511 -23.78 24.28 11.29
CA VAL A 511 -22.83 23.20 11.02
C VAL A 511 -22.37 22.60 12.34
N GLU A 512 -23.17 21.66 12.85
CA GLU A 512 -22.86 20.92 14.06
C GLU A 512 -21.89 19.77 13.75
N TYR A 513 -20.64 20.10 13.36
CA TYR A 513 -19.67 19.09 12.96
C TYR A 513 -19.38 18.11 14.11
N SER A 514 -19.63 16.85 13.81
CA SER A 514 -19.26 15.69 14.58
C SER A 514 -18.62 14.72 13.61
N PRO A 515 -17.39 14.22 13.85
CA PRO A 515 -16.78 13.26 12.93
C PRO A 515 -17.69 12.07 12.61
N LYS A 516 -18.50 11.62 13.59
CA LYS A 516 -19.48 10.53 13.47
C LYS A 516 -20.53 10.72 12.36
N THR A 517 -20.82 11.97 12.00
CA THR A 517 -21.74 12.31 10.91
C THR A 517 -20.92 12.69 9.70
N ALA A 518 -20.43 11.68 8.97
CA ALA A 518 -19.67 11.86 7.74
C ALA A 518 -20.45 12.73 6.75
N SER A 519 -20.00 13.97 6.57
CA SER A 519 -20.60 14.98 5.71
C SER A 519 -19.49 15.76 5.03
N GLN A 520 -19.55 15.91 3.71
CA GLN A 520 -18.61 16.72 2.96
C GLN A 520 -18.57 18.15 3.53
N LEU A 521 -17.44 18.50 4.15
CA LEU A 521 -17.21 19.83 4.72
C LEU A 521 -16.74 20.82 3.66
N VAL A 522 -15.92 20.37 2.71
CA VAL A 522 -15.24 21.24 1.74
C VAL A 522 -15.63 20.95 0.30
N PHE A 523 -15.76 22.02 -0.48
CA PHE A 523 -15.80 21.99 -1.93
C PHE A 523 -14.48 22.57 -2.46
N THR A 524 -13.70 21.78 -3.20
CA THR A 524 -12.41 22.23 -3.73
C THR A 524 -12.59 22.84 -5.12
N ALA A 525 -12.38 24.14 -5.21
CA ALA A 525 -12.54 24.98 -6.40
C ALA A 525 -11.19 25.21 -7.09
N SER A 526 -11.13 24.91 -8.39
CA SER A 526 -9.98 25.11 -9.27
C SER A 526 -9.83 26.55 -9.78
N CYS A 527 -10.89 27.35 -9.68
CA CYS A 527 -10.88 28.74 -10.14
C CYS A 527 -11.94 29.61 -9.44
N ALA A 528 -11.78 30.93 -9.57
CA ALA A 528 -12.71 31.93 -9.03
C ALA A 528 -14.17 31.74 -9.47
N ALA A 529 -14.44 31.21 -10.67
CA ALA A 529 -15.81 30.96 -11.12
C ALA A 529 -16.52 29.90 -10.26
N GLU A 530 -15.83 28.81 -9.93
CA GLU A 530 -16.35 27.75 -9.05
C GLU A 530 -16.52 28.22 -7.60
N VAL A 531 -15.60 29.07 -7.11
CA VAL A 531 -15.76 29.76 -5.81
C VAL A 531 -17.06 30.56 -5.79
N LEU A 532 -17.32 31.33 -6.85
CA LEU A 532 -18.52 32.17 -6.96
C LEU A 532 -19.80 31.35 -7.15
N ASP A 533 -19.75 30.20 -7.82
CA ASP A 533 -20.91 29.32 -7.94
C ASP A 533 -21.23 28.61 -6.62
N TRP A 534 -20.22 28.21 -5.84
CA TRP A 534 -20.42 27.80 -4.44
C TRP A 534 -20.95 28.95 -3.56
N MET A 535 -20.52 30.19 -3.77
CA MET A 535 -21.08 31.34 -3.05
C MET A 535 -22.54 31.67 -3.44
N LYS A 536 -22.99 31.28 -4.65
CA LYS A 536 -24.39 31.40 -5.09
C LYS A 536 -25.27 30.27 -4.54
N ASP A 537 -24.77 29.03 -4.57
CA ASP A 537 -25.37 27.87 -3.91
C ASP A 537 -24.28 26.93 -3.36
N ALA A 538 -24.07 26.99 -2.05
CA ALA A 538 -23.08 26.16 -1.36
C ALA A 538 -23.50 24.68 -1.30
N ARG A 539 -24.72 24.32 -1.76
CA ARG A 539 -25.29 22.95 -1.82
C ARG A 539 -25.46 22.26 -0.45
N GLY A 540 -25.15 22.96 0.64
CA GLY A 540 -25.04 22.45 2.01
C GLY A 540 -23.61 22.13 2.45
N ILE A 541 -22.59 22.42 1.62
CA ILE A 541 -21.17 22.23 1.92
C ILE A 541 -20.63 23.51 2.60
N PRO A 542 -20.17 23.46 3.87
CA PRO A 542 -19.87 24.66 4.66
C PRO A 542 -18.59 25.42 4.29
N PHE A 543 -17.64 24.79 3.63
CA PHE A 543 -16.38 25.41 3.21
C PHE A 543 -16.16 25.31 1.70
N CYS A 544 -15.42 26.28 1.15
CA CYS A 544 -14.85 26.20 -0.20
C CYS A 544 -13.34 26.47 -0.14
N LYS A 545 -12.53 25.53 -0.64
CA LYS A 545 -11.06 25.61 -0.71
C LYS A 545 -10.68 26.06 -2.12
N HIS A 546 -10.04 27.23 -2.24
CA HIS A 546 -9.46 27.70 -3.50
C HIS A 546 -7.94 27.64 -3.43
N ILE A 547 -7.32 26.93 -4.38
CA ILE A 547 -5.87 26.75 -4.47
C ILE A 547 -5.35 27.55 -5.66
N GLY A 548 -4.81 28.74 -5.38
CA GLY A 548 -4.09 29.55 -6.35
C GLY A 548 -2.59 29.20 -6.39
N GLN A 549 -1.87 29.74 -7.39
CA GLN A 549 -0.49 29.34 -7.73
C GLN A 549 0.52 29.32 -6.57
N ASN A 550 0.35 30.15 -5.54
CA ASN A 550 1.18 30.19 -4.33
C ASN A 550 0.37 30.50 -3.06
N VAL A 551 -0.96 30.39 -3.12
CA VAL A 551 -1.88 30.92 -2.10
C VAL A 551 -3.08 30.01 -1.97
N MET A 552 -3.47 29.67 -0.74
CA MET A 552 -4.72 28.99 -0.44
C MET A 552 -5.64 29.91 0.37
N THR A 553 -6.88 30.04 -0.10
CA THR A 553 -7.94 30.78 0.59
C THR A 553 -9.12 29.85 0.86
N LEU A 554 -9.52 29.75 2.12
CA LEU A 554 -10.64 28.96 2.61
C LEU A 554 -11.84 29.89 2.87
N TYR A 555 -12.92 29.69 2.13
CA TYR A 555 -14.16 30.46 2.25
C TYR A 555 -15.18 29.74 3.12
N PHE A 556 -15.81 30.46 4.04
CA PHE A 556 -16.93 29.95 4.85
C PHE A 556 -17.87 31.08 5.30
N ILE A 557 -18.98 30.71 5.95
CA ILE A 557 -20.05 31.63 6.33
C ILE A 557 -20.32 31.52 7.83
N LEU A 558 -20.31 32.66 8.51
CA LEU A 558 -20.71 32.79 9.90
C LEU A 558 -22.05 33.52 10.00
N ARG A 559 -23.01 32.97 10.76
CA ARG A 559 -24.20 33.70 11.21
C ARG A 559 -23.94 34.30 12.60
N LEU A 560 -24.24 35.58 12.78
CA LEU A 560 -24.15 36.29 14.06
C LEU A 560 -25.44 36.16 14.90
N GLU A 561 -25.51 36.79 16.07
CA GLU A 561 -26.69 36.77 16.96
C GLU A 561 -27.90 37.49 16.35
N ASP A 562 -27.66 38.58 15.62
CA ASP A 562 -28.66 39.35 14.87
C ASP A 562 -29.17 38.64 13.58
N TYR A 563 -28.78 37.39 13.38
CA TYR A 563 -29.06 36.56 12.20
C TYR A 563 -28.44 37.05 10.88
N THR A 564 -27.59 38.07 10.89
CA THR A 564 -26.86 38.50 9.69
C THR A 564 -25.69 37.57 9.37
N ARG A 565 -25.16 37.68 8.14
CA ARG A 565 -24.13 36.80 7.60
C ARG A 565 -22.82 37.56 7.38
N CYS A 566 -21.76 37.06 8.01
CA CYS A 566 -20.38 37.40 7.73
C CYS A 566 -19.80 36.30 6.82
N TRP A 567 -19.51 36.63 5.57
CA TRP A 567 -18.63 35.81 4.74
C TRP A 567 -17.20 35.96 5.26
N VAL A 568 -16.43 34.88 5.27
CA VAL A 568 -15.02 34.88 5.70
C VAL A 568 -14.17 34.32 4.57
N ALA A 569 -13.07 35.02 4.25
CA ALA A 569 -12.00 34.54 3.40
C ALA A 569 -10.74 34.35 4.26
N LEU A 570 -10.47 33.11 4.66
CA LEU A 570 -9.32 32.76 5.50
C LEU A 570 -8.14 32.34 4.62
N ARG A 571 -7.16 33.22 4.44
CA ARG A 571 -5.94 32.94 3.67
C ARG A 571 -4.80 32.49 4.58
N ALA A 572 -4.17 31.37 4.23
CA ALA A 572 -2.87 31.01 4.79
C ALA A 572 -1.73 31.67 4.00
N ASP A 573 -0.76 32.24 4.72
CA ASP A 573 0.57 32.63 4.22
C ASP A 573 0.63 33.44 2.90
N GLY A 574 0.12 34.69 2.85
CA GLY A 574 0.44 35.59 1.71
C GLY A 574 -0.34 36.90 1.54
N THR A 575 0.28 37.86 0.85
CA THR A 575 -0.22 39.25 0.68
C THR A 575 -0.68 39.62 -0.74
N SER A 576 -0.86 38.66 -1.66
CA SER A 576 -1.20 38.94 -3.06
C SER A 576 -2.61 39.53 -3.27
N ASN A 577 -2.75 40.50 -4.18
CA ASN A 577 -4.02 41.10 -4.58
C ASN A 577 -4.98 40.08 -5.25
N GLU A 578 -6.27 40.12 -4.89
CA GLU A 578 -7.33 39.22 -5.40
C GLU A 578 -8.49 39.99 -6.09
N GLY A 579 -8.21 41.17 -6.66
CA GLY A 579 -9.23 42.09 -7.22
C GLY A 579 -10.27 41.48 -8.17
N LEU A 580 -9.94 40.40 -8.90
CA LEU A 580 -10.91 39.66 -9.74
C LEU A 580 -11.99 38.92 -8.95
N LEU A 581 -11.67 38.40 -7.76
CA LEU A 581 -12.69 37.81 -6.90
C LEU A 581 -13.49 38.91 -6.21
N GLU A 582 -12.86 40.04 -5.88
CA GLU A 582 -13.46 41.16 -5.15
C GLU A 582 -14.61 41.85 -5.89
N GLU A 583 -14.50 42.04 -7.21
CA GLU A 583 -15.62 42.57 -8.02
C GLU A 583 -16.84 41.64 -7.97
N ALA A 584 -16.64 40.33 -8.11
CA ALA A 584 -17.73 39.36 -8.04
C ALA A 584 -18.24 39.17 -6.59
N LEU A 585 -17.36 39.38 -5.60
CA LEU A 585 -17.66 39.61 -4.19
C LEU A 585 -18.24 41.01 -3.92
N GLN A 586 -18.74 41.75 -4.91
CA GLN A 586 -19.74 42.80 -4.70
C GLN A 586 -21.16 42.35 -5.08
N ALA A 587 -21.31 41.27 -5.85
CA ALA A 587 -22.58 40.85 -6.44
C ALA A 587 -23.44 39.86 -5.61
N LEU A 588 -22.91 39.27 -4.53
CA LEU A 588 -23.66 38.28 -3.73
C LEU A 588 -24.80 38.94 -2.91
N PRO A 589 -26.00 38.32 -2.84
CA PRO A 589 -27.14 38.87 -2.09
C PRO A 589 -27.00 38.72 -0.56
N ASN A 590 -27.80 39.50 0.17
CA ASN A 590 -28.03 39.38 1.63
C ASN A 590 -26.76 39.41 2.51
N ARG A 591 -25.86 40.36 2.24
CA ARG A 591 -24.67 40.67 3.05
C ARG A 591 -25.02 41.52 4.28
N HIS A 592 -24.23 41.41 5.36
CA HIS A 592 -24.19 42.47 6.36
C HIS A 592 -23.60 43.75 5.74
N PRO A 593 -24.27 44.93 5.85
CA PRO A 593 -23.92 46.13 5.10
C PRO A 593 -22.55 46.72 5.48
N GLU A 594 -22.08 46.51 6.70
CA GLU A 594 -20.78 47.04 7.19
C GLU A 594 -19.62 46.03 7.08
N ILE A 595 -19.88 44.78 6.66
CA ILE A 595 -18.86 43.72 6.59
C ILE A 595 -18.64 43.28 5.16
N GLY A 596 -19.72 42.86 4.47
CA GLY A 596 -19.62 42.21 3.15
C GLY A 596 -18.87 40.88 3.21
N LEU A 597 -17.54 40.98 3.20
CA LEU A 597 -16.57 39.91 3.38
C LEU A 597 -15.53 40.34 4.43
N LEU A 598 -15.33 39.52 5.46
CA LEU A 598 -14.20 39.64 6.37
C LEU A 598 -12.97 38.96 5.73
N ARG A 599 -11.93 39.74 5.42
CA ARG A 599 -10.63 39.19 4.98
C ARG A 599 -9.86 38.76 6.23
N VAL A 600 -9.47 37.50 6.33
CA VAL A 600 -8.73 36.96 7.49
C VAL A 600 -7.42 36.35 7.04
N LEU A 601 -6.33 36.78 7.68
CA LEU A 601 -5.01 36.21 7.47
C LEU A 601 -4.70 35.21 8.60
N VAL A 602 -4.10 34.07 8.27
CA VAL A 602 -3.56 33.12 9.25
C VAL A 602 -2.12 32.75 8.90
N SER A 603 -1.25 32.84 9.92
CA SER A 603 0.04 32.17 9.96
C SER A 603 -0.04 31.14 11.08
N LEU A 604 0.49 29.94 10.82
CA LEU A 604 0.56 28.90 11.85
C LEU A 604 1.82 29.00 12.71
N HIS A 605 2.86 29.67 12.19
CA HIS A 605 4.18 29.74 12.80
C HIS A 605 4.34 31.00 13.67
N ASP A 606 3.84 32.13 13.19
CA ASP A 606 4.09 33.46 13.76
C ASP A 606 2.80 34.22 14.08
N LYS A 607 2.91 35.20 14.98
CA LYS A 607 1.86 36.22 15.14
C LYS A 607 1.95 37.19 13.97
N ILE A 608 0.90 37.26 13.16
CA ILE A 608 0.76 38.31 12.14
C ILE A 608 0.63 39.65 12.85
N ASN A 609 1.62 40.54 12.66
CA ASN A 609 1.44 41.94 13.00
C ASN A 609 0.65 42.63 11.90
N LEU A 610 -0.62 42.95 12.16
CA LEU A 610 -1.46 43.67 11.20
C LEU A 610 -1.07 45.14 11.02
N GLU A 611 -0.24 45.71 11.91
CA GLU A 611 0.27 47.08 11.79
C GLU A 611 1.43 47.19 10.78
N GLU A 612 2.11 46.08 10.47
CA GLU A 612 3.23 46.02 9.50
C GLU A 612 2.77 45.74 8.06
N LEU A 613 1.48 45.47 7.86
CA LEU A 613 0.90 45.20 6.54
C LEU A 613 0.37 46.51 5.94
N GLU A 614 1.04 46.98 4.87
CA GLU A 614 0.59 48.12 4.06
C GLU A 614 -0.69 47.76 3.27
N PHE A 615 -1.83 47.80 3.93
CA PHE A 615 -3.14 47.78 3.29
C PHE A 615 -3.41 49.13 2.61
N ASP A 616 -3.75 49.12 1.32
CA ASP A 616 -4.18 50.32 0.60
C ASP A 616 -5.41 50.90 1.32
N HIS A 617 -5.33 52.15 1.79
CA HIS A 617 -6.40 52.77 2.57
C HIS A 617 -7.68 53.06 1.77
N SER A 618 -7.73 52.71 0.47
CA SER A 618 -8.95 52.65 -0.33
C SER A 618 -9.76 51.35 -0.16
N ASP A 619 -9.18 50.29 0.42
CA ASP A 619 -9.90 49.05 0.73
C ASP A 619 -10.95 49.26 1.83
N THR A 620 -12.21 49.04 1.49
CA THR A 620 -13.37 49.27 2.38
C THR A 620 -13.72 48.08 3.28
N TYR A 621 -12.93 47.01 3.27
CA TYR A 621 -13.22 45.76 3.98
C TYR A 621 -12.42 45.61 5.28
N PRO A 622 -13.03 45.10 6.36
CA PRO A 622 -12.30 44.79 7.58
C PRO A 622 -11.29 43.66 7.32
N VAL A 623 -10.05 43.87 7.76
CA VAL A 623 -9.01 42.83 7.83
C VAL A 623 -8.77 42.42 9.28
N ALA A 624 -8.65 41.11 9.50
CA ALA A 624 -8.30 40.54 10.79
C ALA A 624 -7.26 39.42 10.66
N SER A 625 -6.69 39.01 11.79
CA SER A 625 -5.84 37.82 11.90
C SER A 625 -6.56 36.73 12.71
N PHE A 626 -6.41 35.47 12.30
CA PHE A 626 -7.02 34.35 13.00
C PHE A 626 -6.29 34.07 14.32
N ASN A 627 -7.02 33.99 15.43
CA ASN A 627 -6.46 33.67 16.74
C ASN A 627 -6.07 32.19 16.84
N ILE A 628 -4.85 31.86 16.41
CA ILE A 628 -4.38 30.48 16.32
C ILE A 628 -4.32 29.73 17.67
N SER A 629 -4.35 30.45 18.80
CA SER A 629 -4.48 29.81 20.13
C SER A 629 -5.80 29.04 20.29
N MET A 630 -6.88 29.53 19.68
CA MET A 630 -8.21 28.89 19.72
C MET A 630 -8.25 27.58 18.93
N ILE A 631 -7.56 27.52 17.78
CA ILE A 631 -7.33 26.26 17.05
C ILE A 631 -6.45 25.31 17.85
N ARG A 632 -5.37 25.79 18.48
CA ARG A 632 -4.51 24.95 19.34
C ARG A 632 -5.30 24.30 20.47
N ASP A 633 -6.25 25.00 21.07
CA ASP A 633 -7.05 24.48 22.19
C ASP A 633 -8.18 23.55 21.69
N ALA A 634 -8.94 23.91 20.65
CA ALA A 634 -9.96 23.03 20.08
C ALA A 634 -9.38 21.68 19.61
N MET A 635 -8.16 21.67 19.06
CA MET A 635 -7.52 20.44 18.57
C MET A 635 -6.96 19.55 19.69
N LYS A 636 -6.89 20.02 20.95
CA LYS A 636 -6.57 19.17 22.12
C LYS A 636 -7.77 18.35 22.59
N ASP A 637 -8.95 18.93 22.50
CA ASP A 637 -10.20 18.32 22.99
C ASP A 637 -10.82 17.33 21.96
N VAL A 638 -10.12 17.07 20.84
CA VAL A 638 -10.55 16.10 19.82
C VAL A 638 -10.38 14.67 20.33
N SER A 639 -11.52 14.08 20.70
CA SER A 639 -11.65 12.64 20.95
C SER A 639 -11.20 11.82 19.74
N GLN A 640 -9.99 11.28 19.82
CA GLN A 640 -9.36 10.45 18.77
C GLN A 640 -10.20 9.20 18.44
N LYS A 641 -10.99 8.71 19.41
CA LYS A 641 -11.97 7.63 19.23
C LYS A 641 -13.18 8.05 18.40
N ASP A 642 -13.68 9.26 18.62
CA ASP A 642 -14.82 9.77 17.85
C ASP A 642 -14.37 10.17 16.44
N ALA A 643 -13.16 10.72 16.28
CA ALA A 643 -12.52 10.95 14.98
C ALA A 643 -12.37 9.64 14.18
N LEU A 644 -11.79 8.61 14.78
CA LEU A 644 -11.70 7.26 14.18
C LEU A 644 -13.07 6.72 13.77
N SER A 645 -14.06 6.78 14.67
CA SER A 645 -15.42 6.30 14.40
C SER A 645 -16.05 7.04 13.21
N GLY A 646 -15.79 8.34 13.11
CA GLY A 646 -16.23 9.20 12.01
C GLY A 646 -15.57 8.86 10.67
N LEU A 647 -14.24 8.74 10.68
CA LEU A 647 -13.47 8.35 9.50
C LEU A 647 -13.93 7.00 8.95
N VAL A 648 -14.13 5.98 9.80
CA VAL A 648 -14.61 4.66 9.36
C VAL A 648 -15.98 4.77 8.66
N VAL A 649 -16.89 5.59 9.21
CA VAL A 649 -18.18 5.88 8.56
C VAL A 649 -17.99 6.64 7.24
N SER A 650 -17.04 7.57 7.16
CA SER A 650 -16.73 8.32 5.93
C SER A 650 -16.18 7.41 4.83
N ILE A 651 -15.18 6.57 5.12
CA ILE A 651 -14.60 5.59 4.19
C ILE A 651 -15.69 4.61 3.70
N ILE A 652 -16.50 4.05 4.60
CA ILE A 652 -17.61 3.14 4.24
C ILE A 652 -18.71 3.86 3.44
N SER A 653 -18.85 5.17 3.59
CA SER A 653 -19.79 5.98 2.81
C SER A 653 -19.24 6.35 1.44
N ASP A 654 -17.94 6.60 1.33
CA ASP A 654 -17.24 6.97 0.10
C ASP A 654 -17.26 5.82 -0.91
N ILE A 655 -16.85 4.62 -0.49
CA ILE A 655 -16.94 3.35 -1.25
C ILE A 655 -18.34 3.12 -1.86
N LYS A 656 -19.41 3.67 -1.24
CA LYS A 656 -20.81 3.52 -1.67
C LYS A 656 -21.34 4.67 -2.52
N GLN A 657 -20.65 5.80 -2.58
CA GLN A 657 -21.05 7.00 -3.31
C GLN A 657 -20.16 7.27 -4.52
N ASN A 658 -18.86 7.04 -4.36
CA ASN A 658 -17.82 7.17 -5.37
C ASN A 658 -17.20 5.78 -5.60
N PRO A 659 -17.85 4.88 -6.37
CA PRO A 659 -17.12 3.75 -6.93
C PRO A 659 -15.91 4.29 -7.73
N PRO A 660 -14.76 3.58 -7.74
CA PRO A 660 -13.55 4.09 -8.38
C PRO A 660 -13.82 4.61 -9.79
N LEU A 661 -13.42 5.86 -10.05
CA LEU A 661 -13.67 6.51 -11.32
C LEU A 661 -13.04 5.69 -12.45
N GLU A 662 -13.81 5.38 -13.49
CA GLU A 662 -13.26 4.89 -14.75
C GLU A 662 -12.30 5.96 -15.28
N THR A 663 -11.00 5.73 -15.15
CA THR A 663 -9.99 6.55 -15.83
C THR A 663 -10.21 6.37 -17.33
N GLU A 664 -10.67 7.42 -18.01
CA GLU A 664 -10.95 7.40 -19.46
C GLU A 664 -9.67 7.23 -20.30
N SER A 665 -9.12 6.01 -20.32
CA SER A 665 -8.24 5.52 -21.37
C SER A 665 -9.10 4.94 -22.49
N GLU A 666 -8.73 5.25 -23.73
CA GLU A 666 -9.51 5.07 -24.96
C GLU A 666 -10.11 3.65 -25.17
N LEU A 667 -11.19 3.59 -25.98
CA LEU A 667 -11.93 2.39 -26.45
C LEU A 667 -13.06 1.85 -25.54
N SER A 668 -14.17 2.60 -25.50
CA SER A 668 -15.48 2.13 -25.01
C SER A 668 -16.12 1.09 -25.95
N VAL A 669 -15.68 -0.18 -25.87
CA VAL A 669 -16.34 -1.30 -26.55
C VAL A 669 -17.50 -1.81 -25.69
N SER A 670 -18.74 -1.48 -26.09
CA SER A 670 -19.97 -1.92 -25.44
C SER A 670 -20.11 -3.44 -25.42
N TYR A 671 -19.73 -4.09 -24.31
CA TYR A 671 -19.97 -5.52 -24.10
C TYR A 671 -21.47 -5.81 -24.04
N ARG A 672 -21.99 -6.46 -25.08
CA ARG A 672 -23.33 -7.03 -25.08
C ARG A 672 -23.25 -8.45 -24.49
N PRO A 673 -24.06 -8.81 -23.48
CA PRO A 673 -24.16 -10.21 -23.06
C PRO A 673 -24.51 -11.10 -24.26
N PRO A 674 -24.00 -12.35 -24.30
CA PRO A 674 -24.42 -13.31 -25.31
C PRO A 674 -25.94 -13.46 -25.28
N ALA A 675 -26.60 -13.24 -26.42
CA ALA A 675 -28.01 -13.61 -26.56
C ALA A 675 -28.10 -15.15 -26.51
N GLU A 676 -29.10 -15.68 -25.82
CA GLU A 676 -29.38 -17.12 -25.83
C GLU A 676 -29.67 -17.54 -27.28
N GLU A 677 -28.84 -18.40 -27.85
CA GLU A 677 -29.07 -18.91 -29.21
C GLU A 677 -30.36 -19.75 -29.22
N PRO A 678 -31.29 -19.51 -30.15
CA PRO A 678 -32.52 -20.28 -30.24
C PRO A 678 -32.22 -21.73 -30.59
N SER A 679 -32.80 -22.66 -29.83
CA SER A 679 -32.60 -24.11 -29.99
C SER A 679 -32.82 -24.57 -31.43
N ALA A 680 -31.78 -25.16 -32.03
CA ALA A 680 -31.83 -25.66 -33.41
C ALA A 680 -32.93 -26.72 -33.61
N GLU A 681 -33.69 -26.60 -34.70
CA GLU A 681 -34.74 -27.56 -35.06
C GLU A 681 -34.16 -28.94 -35.43
N ALA A 682 -34.79 -30.00 -34.92
CA ALA A 682 -34.45 -31.37 -35.31
C ALA A 682 -34.99 -31.71 -36.71
N PRO A 683 -34.24 -32.43 -37.56
CA PRO A 683 -34.69 -32.76 -38.91
C PRO A 683 -35.85 -33.77 -38.92
N ASN A 684 -36.86 -33.50 -39.76
CA ASN A 684 -38.05 -34.34 -39.88
C ASN A 684 -37.75 -35.73 -40.46
N PRO A 685 -38.29 -36.83 -39.87
CA PRO A 685 -38.28 -38.15 -40.50
C PRO A 685 -39.35 -38.25 -41.62
N PRO A 686 -39.15 -39.09 -42.65
CA PRO A 686 -40.07 -39.23 -43.77
C PRO A 686 -41.33 -40.03 -43.40
N ALA A 687 -42.48 -39.61 -43.95
CA ALA A 687 -43.77 -40.25 -43.70
C ALA A 687 -44.13 -41.33 -44.74
N PRO A 688 -44.82 -42.42 -44.33
CA PRO A 688 -45.63 -43.23 -45.24
C PRO A 688 -47.11 -43.37 -44.80
N SER A 689 -47.99 -42.81 -45.63
CA SER A 689 -49.33 -43.32 -46.03
C SER A 689 -50.26 -44.11 -45.07
N ARG A 690 -51.32 -43.41 -44.61
CA ARG A 690 -52.74 -43.56 -45.07
C ARG A 690 -53.58 -44.84 -44.73
N ARG A 691 -54.78 -44.60 -44.16
CA ARG A 691 -55.95 -45.51 -43.92
C ARG A 691 -55.79 -46.56 -42.80
N THR A 692 -56.82 -47.03 -42.07
CA THR A 692 -58.30 -46.86 -42.18
C THR A 692 -58.99 -46.74 -40.78
N LYS A 693 -60.31 -46.47 -40.72
CA LYS A 693 -61.10 -46.37 -39.47
C LYS A 693 -61.83 -47.68 -39.08
N ALA A 694 -62.14 -47.79 -37.78
CA ALA A 694 -63.41 -48.23 -37.16
C ALA A 694 -63.45 -49.55 -36.33
N SER A 695 -63.99 -49.44 -35.09
CA SER A 695 -64.60 -50.51 -34.23
C SER A 695 -63.70 -51.68 -33.77
N THR A 696 -63.85 -52.36 -32.62
CA THR A 696 -64.61 -52.27 -31.34
C THR A 696 -64.04 -53.40 -30.42
N SER A 697 -64.14 -53.47 -29.09
CA SER A 697 -64.52 -52.59 -27.96
C SER A 697 -64.18 -53.31 -26.63
N LEU A 698 -64.45 -52.71 -25.44
CA LEU A 698 -64.61 -53.38 -24.12
C LEU A 698 -63.38 -54.17 -23.56
N LYS A 699 -62.84 -53.92 -22.35
CA LYS A 699 -63.56 -53.88 -21.05
C LYS A 699 -62.72 -53.28 -19.90
N ARG A 700 -63.43 -52.64 -18.96
CA ARG A 700 -63.22 -52.55 -17.48
C ARG A 700 -61.88 -52.09 -16.86
N ARG A 701 -61.93 -50.82 -16.44
CA ARG A 701 -61.45 -50.23 -15.16
C ARG A 701 -61.85 -51.06 -13.91
N PRO A 702 -61.22 -50.86 -12.71
CA PRO A 702 -61.45 -49.67 -11.87
C PRO A 702 -60.18 -49.00 -11.28
N LYS A 703 -60.36 -48.02 -10.36
CA LYS A 703 -59.34 -47.10 -9.78
C LYS A 703 -59.63 -46.87 -8.26
N PRO A 704 -59.11 -45.85 -7.53
CA PRO A 704 -58.60 -45.96 -6.14
C PRO A 704 -59.64 -45.55 -5.04
N PRO A 705 -59.22 -45.43 -3.76
CA PRO A 705 -58.82 -44.13 -3.18
C PRO A 705 -57.48 -44.22 -2.38
N THR A 706 -56.77 -43.18 -1.93
CA THR A 706 -56.98 -41.73 -1.62
C THR A 706 -57.30 -41.40 -0.15
N GLN A 707 -56.31 -40.80 0.55
CA GLN A 707 -56.35 -39.87 1.71
C GLN A 707 -57.23 -40.17 2.96
N THR A 708 -56.67 -40.06 4.17
CA THR A 708 -56.88 -38.91 5.11
C THR A 708 -56.26 -39.15 6.51
N SER A 709 -55.92 -38.05 7.19
CA SER A 709 -55.80 -37.92 8.67
C SER A 709 -56.95 -37.00 9.12
N PRO A 710 -57.44 -36.97 10.40
CA PRO A 710 -56.62 -36.56 11.57
C PRO A 710 -57.04 -37.03 13.00
N LEU A 711 -56.12 -36.82 13.96
CA LEU A 711 -56.29 -36.36 15.37
C LEU A 711 -57.21 -37.04 16.43
N VAL A 712 -56.82 -36.79 17.70
CA VAL A 712 -57.50 -36.99 19.01
C VAL A 712 -57.37 -38.39 19.66
N GLY A 713 -57.06 -38.41 20.97
CA GLY A 713 -56.94 -39.61 21.85
C GLY A 713 -58.19 -39.85 22.73
N PRO A 714 -58.12 -40.30 24.02
CA PRO A 714 -56.93 -40.38 24.91
C PRO A 714 -56.84 -41.58 25.92
N SER A 715 -55.78 -41.57 26.74
CA SER A 715 -55.74 -41.96 28.19
C SER A 715 -55.24 -43.36 28.66
N ARG A 716 -54.67 -43.35 29.88
CA ARG A 716 -54.11 -44.43 30.76
C ARG A 716 -52.87 -45.20 30.22
N ALA A 717 -51.69 -45.34 30.87
CA ALA A 717 -51.23 -45.55 32.28
C ALA A 717 -50.75 -47.02 32.48
N THR A 718 -49.73 -47.43 33.28
CA THR A 718 -48.72 -46.83 34.22
C THR A 718 -47.75 -47.97 34.66
N ALA A 719 -46.55 -47.83 35.25
CA ALA A 719 -45.49 -46.81 35.31
C ALA A 719 -44.29 -47.30 36.19
N THR A 720 -43.11 -46.65 36.12
CA THR A 720 -41.89 -46.85 36.99
C THR A 720 -41.09 -48.16 36.78
N ARG A 721 -39.83 -48.35 37.22
CA ARG A 721 -39.04 -47.64 38.26
C ARG A 721 -37.51 -47.67 38.05
N SER A 722 -36.92 -46.50 38.30
CA SER A 722 -35.54 -46.12 38.66
C SER A 722 -34.79 -46.95 39.73
N THR A 723 -33.44 -47.00 39.65
CA THR A 723 -32.51 -46.95 40.81
C THR A 723 -31.11 -46.43 40.42
N ASN A 724 -30.26 -46.07 41.39
CA ASN A 724 -28.98 -45.35 41.21
C ASN A 724 -27.98 -45.62 42.39
N ARG A 725 -26.68 -45.31 42.22
CA ARG A 725 -25.55 -45.20 43.19
C ARG A 725 -24.59 -46.40 43.48
N LYS A 726 -23.29 -46.12 43.29
CA LYS A 726 -22.07 -46.34 44.14
C LYS A 726 -21.86 -47.65 44.95
N ALA A 727 -20.69 -48.32 44.78
CA ALA A 727 -19.50 -48.27 45.68
C ALA A 727 -18.43 -49.39 45.46
N ILE A 728 -17.14 -49.00 45.34
CA ILE A 728 -15.90 -49.39 46.10
C ILE A 728 -15.91 -50.74 46.91
N PRO A 729 -14.82 -51.57 46.99
CA PRO A 729 -13.36 -51.25 46.96
C PRO A 729 -12.43 -52.22 46.13
N ASP A 730 -11.11 -52.20 46.46
CA ASP A 730 -10.07 -53.27 46.36
C ASP A 730 -9.29 -53.48 45.02
N VAL A 731 -7.96 -53.77 45.00
CA VAL A 731 -6.93 -53.79 46.07
C VAL A 731 -5.48 -53.60 45.55
N ALA A 732 -4.59 -53.09 46.42
CA ALA A 732 -3.11 -53.15 46.46
C ALA A 732 -2.20 -52.70 45.28
N SER A 733 -0.98 -52.34 45.66
CA SER A 733 0.18 -51.94 44.85
C SER A 733 1.34 -52.93 45.01
N GLU A 734 2.25 -53.05 44.03
CA GLU A 734 3.71 -53.13 44.31
C GLU A 734 4.62 -53.03 43.06
N ARG A 735 5.91 -52.78 43.29
CA ARG A 735 7.08 -52.94 42.38
C ARG A 735 8.02 -54.00 43.04
N PRO A 736 9.27 -54.34 42.62
CA PRO A 736 10.10 -53.86 41.48
C PRO A 736 11.00 -54.93 40.75
N THR A 737 11.81 -54.45 39.79
CA THR A 737 13.22 -54.87 39.45
C THR A 737 13.64 -56.23 38.78
N THR A 738 14.53 -56.06 37.78
CA THR A 738 15.76 -56.84 37.42
C THR A 738 15.76 -58.22 36.71
N SER A 739 16.10 -58.18 35.40
CA SER A 739 17.16 -58.95 34.69
C SER A 739 17.12 -60.49 34.47
N SER A 740 17.46 -60.96 33.24
CA SER A 740 18.55 -61.96 32.98
C SER A 740 18.78 -62.39 31.50
N ARG A 741 19.95 -62.98 31.22
CA ARG A 741 20.54 -63.40 29.90
C ARG A 741 20.27 -64.85 29.46
N ARG A 742 20.50 -65.13 28.16
CA ARG A 742 21.19 -66.32 27.54
C ARG A 742 21.98 -65.81 26.28
N ARG A 743 23.08 -66.36 25.70
CA ARG A 743 23.85 -67.65 25.64
C ARG A 743 23.26 -68.73 24.71
N LEU A 744 23.97 -69.44 23.80
CA LEU A 744 25.40 -69.68 23.39
C LEU A 744 25.41 -70.22 21.90
N PRO A 745 26.50 -70.65 21.20
CA PRO A 745 27.99 -70.59 21.35
C PRO A 745 28.63 -69.71 20.23
N GLY A 746 29.83 -69.84 19.59
CA GLY A 746 31.09 -70.64 19.69
C GLY A 746 31.27 -71.80 18.65
N PRO A 747 32.49 -72.24 18.20
CA PRO A 747 33.86 -71.74 18.50
C PRO A 747 34.95 -71.70 17.35
N SER A 748 36.12 -71.11 17.68
CA SER A 748 37.54 -71.42 17.29
C SER A 748 38.11 -71.35 15.84
N ALA A 749 39.08 -70.44 15.60
CA ALA A 749 40.49 -70.72 15.16
C ALA A 749 41.35 -69.41 15.03
N GLU A 750 42.68 -69.52 15.03
CA GLU A 750 43.73 -68.45 14.96
C GLU A 750 44.97 -69.01 14.18
N PRO A 751 46.06 -68.26 13.88
CA PRO A 751 46.30 -66.81 13.71
C PRO A 751 47.11 -66.45 12.41
N SER A 752 47.40 -65.15 12.13
CA SER A 752 48.79 -64.60 11.92
C SER A 752 48.94 -63.28 11.10
N ALA A 753 49.56 -62.27 11.74
CA ALA A 753 50.59 -61.32 11.25
C ALA A 753 50.37 -60.25 10.11
N SER A 754 51.03 -59.09 10.34
CA SER A 754 51.45 -57.97 9.46
C SER A 754 50.39 -57.03 8.82
N ALA A 755 50.65 -55.72 8.59
CA ALA A 755 51.57 -54.76 9.25
C ALA A 755 51.22 -53.27 8.93
N ILE A 756 51.51 -52.37 9.88
CA ILE A 756 51.82 -50.92 9.75
C ILE A 756 50.88 -50.02 8.89
N SER A 757 50.09 -49.15 9.54
CA SER A 757 50.31 -47.68 9.54
C SER A 757 49.34 -46.94 10.50
N SER A 758 49.66 -45.71 10.90
CA SER A 758 49.02 -44.98 12.01
C SER A 758 47.82 -44.10 11.62
N ARG A 759 46.84 -43.94 12.53
CA ARG A 759 45.70 -42.99 12.40
C ARG A 759 45.41 -42.27 13.73
N SER A 760 44.67 -41.16 13.64
CA SER A 760 43.93 -40.43 14.68
C SER A 760 44.68 -39.73 15.84
N GLN A 761 44.61 -38.39 15.82
CA GLN A 761 43.93 -37.54 16.83
C GLN A 761 43.81 -38.06 18.28
N SER A 762 44.09 -37.19 19.27
CA SER A 762 42.99 -36.65 20.13
C SER A 762 43.40 -35.49 21.06
N ARG A 763 42.42 -34.58 21.26
CA ARG A 763 42.06 -33.83 22.49
C ARG A 763 43.15 -33.29 23.44
N GLY A 764 43.05 -31.98 23.68
CA GLY A 764 42.50 -31.51 24.97
C GLY A 764 43.47 -30.81 25.93
N SER A 765 43.49 -29.48 25.88
CA SER A 765 44.14 -28.62 26.90
C SER A 765 43.09 -27.99 27.83
N SER A 766 43.50 -27.67 29.07
CA SER A 766 42.65 -27.01 30.06
C SER A 766 43.45 -25.96 30.85
N PHE A 767 42.75 -24.91 31.31
CA PHE A 767 43.09 -24.05 32.46
C PHE A 767 44.58 -23.73 32.74
N THR A 768 45.01 -22.48 32.52
CA THR A 768 45.07 -21.50 33.64
C THR A 768 45.48 -20.06 33.26
N ARG A 769 44.95 -19.14 34.09
CA ARG A 769 45.06 -17.67 34.15
C ARG A 769 46.38 -17.16 34.77
N ARG A 770 47.10 -16.23 34.11
CA ARG A 770 47.89 -15.06 34.65
C ARG A 770 48.81 -14.49 33.53
N SER A 771 48.71 -13.22 33.09
CA SER A 771 48.98 -11.90 33.72
C SER A 771 50.42 -11.38 33.51
N ASN A 772 50.59 -10.04 33.42
CA ASN A 772 51.86 -9.25 33.40
C ASN A 772 52.48 -9.02 31.98
N VAL A 773 53.23 -7.94 31.64
CA VAL A 773 53.52 -6.62 32.29
C VAL A 773 54.19 -5.63 31.28
N SER A 774 53.70 -4.38 31.18
CA SER A 774 54.44 -3.15 30.75
C SER A 774 55.08 -3.08 29.33
N LYS A 775 55.72 -2.02 28.80
CA LYS A 775 56.21 -0.66 29.24
C LYS A 775 56.47 0.16 27.93
N SER A 776 56.01 1.42 27.73
CA SER A 776 56.66 2.74 28.01
C SER A 776 57.61 3.32 26.93
N VAL A 777 57.91 4.64 27.01
CA VAL A 777 58.80 5.46 26.13
C VAL A 777 58.11 5.81 24.79
N THR A 778 57.62 7.03 24.49
CA THR A 778 58.26 8.38 24.33
C THR A 778 59.19 8.45 23.10
N ASP A 779 59.34 9.53 22.32
CA ASP A 779 59.34 10.98 22.62
C ASP A 779 58.53 11.83 21.59
N ALA A 780 58.73 13.16 21.60
CA ALA A 780 58.08 14.16 20.73
C ALA A 780 59.08 14.82 19.75
N VAL A 781 58.60 15.57 18.74
CA VAL A 781 59.28 16.76 18.17
C VAL A 781 58.34 17.59 17.27
N GLU A 782 58.40 18.91 17.49
CA GLU A 782 58.15 20.10 16.65
C GLU A 782 56.98 20.23 15.63
N GLU A 783 56.30 21.37 15.78
CA GLU A 783 55.47 22.10 14.80
C GLU A 783 56.38 22.78 13.73
N PRO A 784 55.88 23.15 12.52
CA PRO A 784 55.04 24.37 12.44
C PRO A 784 53.91 24.39 11.39
N ASP A 785 52.83 25.05 11.81
CA ASP A 785 51.95 26.01 11.09
C ASP A 785 51.94 26.07 9.54
N ILE A 786 50.75 25.93 8.94
CA ILE A 786 50.13 26.92 8.02
C ILE A 786 48.69 26.49 7.63
N GLY A 787 47.71 27.36 7.88
CA GLY A 787 46.66 27.66 6.88
C GLY A 787 45.26 27.02 6.96
N ARG A 788 44.27 27.86 7.33
CA ARG A 788 42.85 27.88 6.86
C ARG A 788 41.87 26.79 7.34
N THR A 789 41.31 27.05 8.52
CA THR A 789 39.86 27.25 8.78
C THR A 789 38.80 26.38 8.08
N LEU A 790 38.09 25.62 8.93
CA LEU A 790 36.62 25.45 8.97
C LEU A 790 35.91 24.64 7.86
N ARG A 791 35.60 23.39 8.20
CA ARG A 791 34.36 22.70 7.77
C ARG A 791 33.54 22.28 9.00
N SER A 792 32.22 22.29 8.82
CA SER A 792 31.15 21.58 9.56
C SER A 792 31.52 20.81 10.83
N ALA A 793 30.97 21.24 11.97
CA ALA A 793 30.86 20.39 13.15
C ALA A 793 29.60 19.51 13.07
N THR A 794 29.78 18.18 12.99
CA THR A 794 28.69 17.19 13.10
C THR A 794 28.92 16.35 14.34
N THR A 795 28.15 16.59 15.41
CA THR A 795 28.26 15.84 16.67
C THR A 795 27.77 14.39 16.48
N ARG A 796 28.70 13.44 16.58
CA ARG A 796 28.48 12.02 16.33
C ARG A 796 28.06 11.28 17.61
N THR A 797 26.77 11.04 17.78
CA THR A 797 26.24 10.25 18.91
C THR A 797 26.62 8.77 18.75
N THR A 798 27.26 8.18 19.75
CA THR A 798 27.71 6.78 19.70
C THR A 798 26.57 5.80 19.99
N ARG A 799 26.16 5.01 19.00
CA ARG A 799 25.26 3.86 19.19
C ARG A 799 25.99 2.77 19.99
N SER A 800 25.60 2.56 21.25
CA SER A 800 26.05 1.43 22.06
C SER A 800 25.19 0.19 21.80
N SER A 801 25.80 -0.96 21.54
CA SER A 801 25.09 -2.23 21.39
C SER A 801 24.57 -2.74 22.74
N SER A 802 23.30 -3.17 22.77
CA SER A 802 22.66 -3.82 23.92
C SER A 802 22.24 -5.24 23.56
N SER A 803 22.74 -6.23 24.32
CA SER A 803 22.54 -7.65 24.07
C SER A 803 21.12 -8.16 24.35
N VAL A 804 20.69 -9.16 23.59
CA VAL A 804 19.44 -9.92 23.80
C VAL A 804 19.36 -10.50 25.22
N ALA A 805 18.22 -10.30 25.88
CA ALA A 805 17.82 -11.03 27.08
C ALA A 805 16.32 -11.39 26.98
N GLY A 806 16.00 -12.68 26.98
CA GLY A 806 14.65 -13.18 26.71
C GLY A 806 13.68 -13.04 27.90
N VAL A 807 12.45 -12.59 27.62
CA VAL A 807 11.36 -12.49 28.61
C VAL A 807 10.35 -13.62 28.43
N LYS A 808 10.15 -14.42 29.47
CA LYS A 808 9.08 -15.43 29.51
C LYS A 808 7.72 -14.74 29.68
N ARG A 809 6.77 -14.97 28.79
CA ARG A 809 5.36 -14.60 29.02
C ARG A 809 4.70 -15.60 29.97
N SER A 810 4.44 -15.20 31.20
CA SER A 810 3.54 -15.91 32.13
C SER A 810 2.09 -15.54 31.84
N ARG A 811 1.18 -16.52 31.87
CA ARG A 811 -0.27 -16.26 31.95
C ARG A 811 -0.61 -15.62 33.30
N VAL A 812 -1.56 -14.70 33.27
CA VAL A 812 -2.44 -14.35 34.39
C VAL A 812 -3.82 -14.19 33.78
N ASP A 813 -4.76 -14.99 34.24
CA ASP A 813 -6.20 -14.81 34.03
C ASP A 813 -6.74 -13.97 35.21
N ASP A 814 -7.78 -13.15 35.01
CA ASP A 814 -8.82 -12.84 36.03
C ASP A 814 -9.90 -11.88 35.46
N ASP A 815 -11.11 -11.97 36.02
CA ASP A 815 -12.33 -11.30 35.55
C ASP A 815 -12.74 -10.04 36.39
N ASP A 816 -13.52 -9.17 35.75
CA ASP A 816 -14.62 -8.35 36.30
C ASP A 816 -14.47 -7.29 37.45
N ASN A 817 -15.46 -6.38 37.44
CA ASN A 817 -15.98 -5.52 38.54
C ASN A 817 -15.36 -4.15 38.89
N ASP A 818 -15.80 -3.12 38.15
CA ASP A 818 -16.78 -2.08 38.59
C ASP A 818 -16.50 -1.04 39.74
N ILE A 819 -17.20 0.12 39.64
CA ILE A 819 -17.52 1.15 40.66
C ILE A 819 -16.41 2.09 41.21
N ALA A 820 -16.15 3.17 40.44
CA ALA A 820 -16.42 4.59 40.78
C ALA A 820 -15.61 5.44 41.81
N LEU A 821 -15.81 6.77 41.65
CA LEU A 821 -15.60 7.92 42.56
C LEU A 821 -14.20 8.51 42.85
N SER A 822 -13.89 9.56 42.06
CA SER A 822 -13.64 10.94 42.55
C SER A 822 -12.56 11.22 43.62
N ARG A 823 -11.54 12.00 43.23
CA ARG A 823 -10.96 13.04 44.10
C ARG A 823 -10.39 14.22 43.31
N LYS A 824 -10.77 15.44 43.73
CA LYS A 824 -10.23 16.71 43.22
C LYS A 824 -8.84 16.97 43.82
N SER A 825 -7.93 17.57 43.06
CA SER A 825 -6.71 18.19 43.59
C SER A 825 -6.43 19.51 42.89
N THR A 826 -6.65 20.62 43.59
CA THR A 826 -6.35 21.98 43.12
C THR A 826 -4.93 22.39 43.48
N ARG A 827 -4.20 22.97 42.53
CA ARG A 827 -3.02 23.82 42.81
C ARG A 827 -3.08 25.09 41.97
N LYS A 828 -2.92 26.24 42.64
CA LYS A 828 -2.72 27.56 42.01
C LYS A 828 -1.22 27.83 41.83
N PRO A 829 -0.83 28.75 40.92
CA PRO A 829 0.56 28.92 40.49
C PRO A 829 1.41 29.74 41.48
N ILE A 830 2.73 29.64 41.30
CA ILE A 830 3.73 30.49 41.96
C ILE A 830 3.93 31.76 41.10
N GLN A 831 3.85 32.93 41.72
CA GLN A 831 4.35 34.18 41.14
C GLN A 831 5.83 34.38 41.50
N VAL A 832 6.62 34.89 40.56
CA VAL A 832 7.93 35.53 40.82
C VAL A 832 7.95 36.89 40.12
N ARG A 833 8.66 37.86 40.73
CA ARG A 833 8.60 39.28 40.37
C ARG A 833 9.56 39.72 39.27
N SER A 834 9.10 40.77 38.59
CA SER A 834 9.83 41.78 37.83
C SER A 834 11.21 42.21 38.37
N GLY A 835 12.12 42.52 37.45
CA GLY A 835 13.36 43.29 37.68
C GLY A 835 13.99 43.72 36.34
N PRO A 836 14.18 45.02 36.05
CA PRO A 836 14.61 45.50 34.73
C PRO A 836 16.09 45.89 34.67
N ASN A 837 16.65 46.07 33.46
CA ASN A 837 17.53 47.20 33.19
C ASN A 837 17.66 47.50 31.69
N SER A 838 18.08 48.74 31.38
CA SER A 838 18.12 49.32 30.04
C SER A 838 19.56 49.60 29.56
N SER A 839 19.79 49.63 28.24
CA SER A 839 20.77 50.58 27.67
C SER A 839 20.41 50.96 26.23
N GLN A 840 20.56 52.24 25.89
CA GLN A 840 20.39 52.76 24.53
C GLN A 840 21.72 52.64 23.74
N LYS A 841 21.65 52.60 22.41
CA LYS A 841 22.66 53.24 21.55
C LYS A 841 22.09 53.59 20.19
N SER A 842 22.28 54.84 19.78
CA SER A 842 21.84 55.39 18.50
C SER A 842 23.03 55.64 17.57
N VAL A 843 22.85 55.40 16.28
CA VAL A 843 23.74 55.88 15.21
C VAL A 843 22.87 56.37 14.05
N LYS A 844 23.22 57.52 13.46
CA LYS A 844 22.61 58.07 12.23
C LYS A 844 23.53 57.78 11.04
N ASN A 845 22.94 57.70 9.84
CA ASN A 845 23.40 58.22 8.53
C ASN A 845 22.38 57.69 7.48
N SER A 846 21.79 58.43 6.53
CA SER A 846 22.30 59.38 5.51
C SER A 846 23.26 58.73 4.50
N SER A 847 23.08 58.82 3.18
CA SER A 847 22.06 59.54 2.39
C SER A 847 22.13 59.23 0.88
N ALA A 848 21.00 59.39 0.19
CA ALA A 848 20.86 59.83 -1.21
C ALA A 848 21.55 59.09 -2.38
N THR A 849 20.75 58.77 -3.41
CA THR A 849 20.94 59.29 -4.78
C THR A 849 19.61 59.25 -5.55
N ASN A 850 19.51 59.85 -6.74
CA ASN A 850 18.24 60.34 -7.30
C ASN A 850 18.24 60.40 -8.85
N ILE A 851 17.05 60.47 -9.48
CA ILE A 851 16.77 60.94 -10.87
C ILE A 851 17.11 60.01 -12.07
N THR A 852 16.06 59.34 -12.58
CA THR A 852 15.40 59.41 -13.94
C THR A 852 16.04 60.20 -15.13
N PRO A 853 15.43 60.26 -16.35
CA PRO A 853 14.69 59.26 -17.17
C PRO A 853 14.98 59.28 -18.71
N THR A 854 14.56 58.23 -19.45
CA THR A 854 14.12 58.28 -20.88
C THR A 854 13.20 57.07 -21.19
N GLY A 855 12.32 57.06 -22.20
CA GLY A 855 11.86 58.16 -23.06
C GLY A 855 11.28 57.71 -24.42
N GLY A 856 9.94 57.62 -24.53
CA GLY A 856 9.17 57.49 -25.80
C GLY A 856 9.03 56.07 -26.40
N ARG A 857 8.19 55.82 -27.42
CA ARG A 857 6.91 56.40 -27.90
C ARG A 857 6.39 55.50 -29.05
N ALA A 858 5.10 55.19 -29.14
CA ALA A 858 4.55 54.23 -30.12
C ALA A 858 3.92 54.85 -31.39
N THR A 859 3.84 54.10 -32.51
CA THR A 859 2.89 54.32 -33.64
C THR A 859 2.74 53.10 -34.57
N GLY A 860 1.48 52.71 -34.86
CA GLY A 860 1.02 52.08 -36.14
C GLY A 860 1.38 50.60 -36.42
N SER A 861 0.69 49.88 -37.33
CA SER A 861 -0.60 50.14 -38.02
C SER A 861 -1.18 48.85 -38.64
N LYS A 862 -2.42 48.90 -39.16
CA LYS A 862 -3.22 47.75 -39.71
C LYS A 862 -2.81 47.35 -41.18
N PRO A 863 -3.62 46.59 -41.97
CA PRO A 863 -3.51 45.12 -42.13
C PRO A 863 -3.41 44.65 -43.62
N SER A 864 -3.38 43.34 -43.89
CA SER A 864 -3.74 42.83 -45.23
C SER A 864 -4.31 41.40 -45.24
N THR A 865 -5.05 41.05 -46.30
CA THR A 865 -5.73 39.77 -46.54
C THR A 865 -5.14 39.01 -47.72
N LYS A 866 -5.17 37.65 -47.71
CA LYS A 866 -5.34 36.80 -48.92
C LYS A 866 -5.60 35.32 -48.60
N LYS A 867 -6.37 34.69 -49.49
CA LYS A 867 -6.51 33.23 -49.75
C LYS A 867 -5.68 32.88 -51.02
N PRO A 868 -5.66 31.64 -51.54
CA PRO A 868 -5.71 30.28 -50.93
C PRO A 868 -4.53 29.39 -51.39
N SER A 869 -4.39 28.16 -50.88
CA SER A 869 -4.18 26.93 -51.71
C SER A 869 -4.07 25.63 -50.91
N THR A 870 -4.43 24.53 -51.58
CA THR A 870 -4.25 23.12 -51.21
C THR A 870 -2.79 22.68 -51.02
N ALA A 871 -2.50 21.83 -50.00
CA ALA A 871 -1.71 20.58 -50.13
C ALA A 871 -1.58 19.83 -48.78
N VAL A 872 -1.40 18.51 -48.86
CA VAL A 872 -0.94 17.56 -47.82
C VAL A 872 0.56 17.32 -48.12
N PRO A 873 1.50 17.31 -47.14
CA PRO A 873 1.71 16.14 -46.28
C PRO A 873 2.29 16.38 -44.86
N ASP A 874 2.66 15.25 -44.23
CA ASP A 874 3.60 15.03 -43.12
C ASP A 874 3.31 15.57 -41.71
N ARG A 875 3.03 14.62 -40.81
CA ARG A 875 3.23 14.76 -39.36
C ARG A 875 4.72 14.59 -39.04
N SER A 876 5.46 15.68 -38.90
CA SER A 876 6.79 15.66 -38.28
C SER A 876 6.66 15.43 -36.76
N ILE A 877 7.56 14.63 -36.20
CA ILE A 877 7.59 14.30 -34.77
C ILE A 877 8.21 15.48 -34.01
N THR A 878 7.50 16.01 -33.01
CA THR A 878 8.02 17.02 -32.09
C THR A 878 9.01 16.42 -31.10
N THR A 879 10.18 17.05 -30.95
CA THR A 879 11.20 16.68 -29.96
C THR A 879 10.79 17.06 -28.53
N PRO A 880 11.21 16.30 -27.50
CA PRO A 880 10.95 16.62 -26.11
C PRO A 880 11.83 17.76 -25.57
N TYR A 881 11.45 18.29 -24.41
CA TYR A 881 12.04 19.49 -23.79
C TYR A 881 13.45 19.29 -23.22
N ASN A 882 14.28 20.33 -23.35
CA ASN A 882 15.49 20.49 -22.55
C ASN A 882 15.14 21.03 -21.14
N LEU A 883 15.34 20.22 -20.10
CA LEU A 883 15.38 20.71 -18.72
C LEU A 883 16.73 21.37 -18.44
N ARG A 884 16.75 22.70 -18.28
CA ARG A 884 17.92 23.42 -17.75
C ARG A 884 17.90 23.38 -16.23
N SER A 885 18.97 22.86 -15.63
CA SER A 885 19.27 23.12 -14.22
C SER A 885 19.67 24.59 -14.01
N THR A 886 19.22 25.18 -12.91
CA THR A 886 19.69 26.50 -12.44
C THR A 886 20.20 26.36 -11.02
N THR A 887 21.52 26.22 -10.87
CA THR A 887 22.20 26.28 -9.58
C THR A 887 22.30 27.72 -9.09
N LYS A 888 21.96 27.96 -7.83
CA LYS A 888 22.56 29.00 -6.99
C LYS A 888 22.40 28.66 -5.51
#